data_AF-A0A6P2S171-F1
#
_entry.id   AF-A0A6P2S171-F1
#
_cell.length_a   1.000
_cell.length_b   1.000
_cell.length_c   1.000
_cell.angle_alpha   90.00
_cell.angle_beta   90.00
_cell.angle_gamma   90.00
#
_symmetry.space_group_name_H-M   'P 1'
#
loop_
_entity.id
_entity.type
_entity.pdbx_description
1 polymer ?
#
loop_
_entity_poly.entity_id
_entity_poly.type
_entity_poly.pdbx_seq_one_letter_code
_entity_poly.pdbx_strand_id
1 'polypeptide(L)'
;MAIGPNAVANNAGDVALGNGSVTAAANPTANGTIGGVAYSYAGTNPTSVVSVGAAGAERQVTNVAAGRVTATSTDAINGSQLFATNTAINTLSTSTSTGISTVQSGVNSLSTGLNTTNSTVASLSTGLGAGASAISSLSTSTNNLGGSTAGALGGGATYNPATGTISAPSYTTYNANGTTSTANNVGSAIDNINSQGIRYFHANSTAADSQALGTNSVAIGPNAVANNAGDVALGNGSVTAAANPTASETIGGTSYTVAGTNPTSVVSVGAAGAERQVTNVAAGRVTATSTDAINGSQLFATNTAINTLSTGLSTTNSTVASLSTGLGAGASAISSLSTSTNNLGGSTAGALGGGATYNPATGTISAPSYTTYNANGTTSTANNVGSAIDNINSQGIRYFHANSTAPDSQALGANSVAIGPNAVANNAGDVALGNGSVTAAANPTANGTIGGVAYSYAGTNPTSVVSVGAAGAERQVTNVAAGRVTATSTDAINGSQLFATNTAVNTLSTGLSTTNSTVASLSTSTSTAIQAARTHYYSVNDNGTQQANYNNDGATGINALAMGTSATAAGASSVAVGDGANANSNGAVAIGQSAMATGGMAVSIGVANTASGDGAVAIGDPNVATGTGAVALGANNTATGNGALAIGNANSATGAGSIALGNTSTAGAAGSLAFGSNAIANNVNDVALGSGSVTSTANPTSNVAIGGVTYAFAGNSPTSVVSVGAPGAERQITNVAAGRISATSTDAVNGSQLNATNMAVNSLSTSTSNSITSLSTGLNTTNSTVASLSTSTATGFTSLSTGLNSTNATVASLSTGVTNINNQLSALSTTINNNTIRAQGAQGIAADLNGTGNDTPKVTAGSNSVAIGANSNDGGRSNVVSVGSDTQQRQITNVAAGTQGTDAVNVNQLNAVSTSLSTSMTNLGNQISQTQQQIQQTDQMAREGIAATAAIASIPHMDRDSNFAMGLGTATFGGQKAIAVGMQARITENLKATLNGGFSGNQRVVGAGMLYQWK
;
A
#
# COMPACT_ATOMS: atom_id res chain seq x y z
N MET A 1 -57.46 -38.56 2.93
CA MET A 1 -58.49 -37.83 2.15
C MET A 1 -58.07 -37.78 0.69
N ALA A 2 -58.77 -38.45 -0.22
CA ALA A 2 -58.47 -38.43 -1.65
C ALA A 2 -59.55 -37.66 -2.40
N ILE A 3 -59.18 -36.60 -3.13
CA ILE A 3 -60.10 -35.69 -3.80
C ILE A 3 -59.72 -35.60 -5.27
N GLY A 4 -60.43 -36.34 -6.12
CA GLY A 4 -60.24 -36.40 -7.57
C GLY A 4 -60.35 -37.85 -8.11
N PRO A 5 -60.65 -38.05 -9.41
CA PRO A 5 -60.69 -39.39 -10.00
C PRO A 5 -59.33 -40.09 -9.87
N ASN A 6 -59.29 -41.38 -9.54
CA ASN A 6 -58.04 -42.16 -9.37
C ASN A 6 -57.02 -41.58 -8.35
N ALA A 7 -57.42 -40.64 -7.50
CA ALA A 7 -56.57 -40.17 -6.41
C ALA A 7 -56.53 -41.22 -5.29
N VAL A 8 -55.34 -41.52 -4.78
CA VAL A 8 -55.16 -42.55 -3.74
C VAL A 8 -54.36 -41.97 -2.58
N ALA A 9 -55.01 -41.87 -1.41
CA ALA A 9 -54.36 -41.51 -0.14
C ALA A 9 -54.10 -42.80 0.65
N ASN A 10 -52.86 -43.28 0.64
CA ASN A 10 -52.51 -44.63 1.10
C ASN A 10 -52.34 -44.75 2.63
N ASN A 11 -52.11 -43.63 3.34
CA ASN A 11 -51.82 -43.62 4.77
C ASN A 11 -52.81 -42.73 5.55
N ALA A 12 -53.00 -43.03 6.84
CA ALA A 12 -53.92 -42.28 7.71
C ALA A 12 -53.43 -40.84 7.91
N GLY A 13 -54.31 -39.87 7.64
CA GLY A 13 -54.00 -38.43 7.71
C GLY A 13 -53.51 -37.81 6.39
N ASP A 14 -53.14 -38.61 5.39
CA ASP A 14 -52.67 -38.10 4.11
C ASP A 14 -53.77 -37.43 3.29
N VAL A 15 -53.39 -36.50 2.42
CA VAL A 15 -54.31 -35.85 1.49
C VAL A 15 -53.79 -35.96 0.04
N ALA A 16 -54.51 -36.68 -0.81
CA ALA A 16 -54.24 -36.75 -2.26
C ALA A 16 -55.22 -35.83 -3.00
N LEU A 17 -54.73 -34.84 -3.73
CA LEU A 17 -55.53 -33.81 -4.39
C LEU A 17 -55.28 -33.82 -5.91
N GLY A 18 -56.34 -34.00 -6.71
CA GLY A 18 -56.28 -34.02 -8.17
C GLY A 18 -56.30 -35.42 -8.79
N ASN A 19 -56.62 -35.50 -10.08
CA ASN A 19 -56.80 -36.77 -10.80
C ASN A 19 -55.50 -37.61 -10.84
N GLY A 20 -55.53 -38.86 -10.40
CA GLY A 20 -54.37 -39.74 -10.38
C GLY A 20 -53.29 -39.38 -9.35
N SER A 21 -53.56 -38.46 -8.41
CA SER A 21 -52.60 -38.10 -7.36
C SER A 21 -52.46 -39.22 -6.35
N VAL A 22 -51.23 -39.62 -6.01
CA VAL A 22 -50.98 -40.71 -5.07
C VAL A 22 -50.11 -40.20 -3.93
N THR A 23 -50.51 -40.46 -2.69
CA THR A 23 -49.66 -40.18 -1.52
C THR A 23 -48.69 -41.33 -1.29
N ALA A 24 -47.47 -40.99 -0.90
CA ALA A 24 -46.43 -41.94 -0.48
C ALA A 24 -46.21 -41.80 1.04
N ALA A 25 -45.53 -42.77 1.65
CA ALA A 25 -45.22 -42.69 3.08
C ALA A 25 -44.43 -41.41 3.42
N ALA A 26 -44.81 -40.76 4.52
CA ALA A 26 -44.14 -39.56 5.01
C ALA A 26 -42.65 -39.86 5.28
N ASN A 27 -41.75 -39.19 4.56
CA ASN A 27 -40.32 -39.46 4.62
C ASN A 27 -39.61 -38.44 5.54
N PRO A 28 -39.12 -38.84 6.72
CA PRO A 28 -38.44 -37.93 7.64
C PRO A 28 -37.09 -37.51 7.07
N THR A 29 -36.92 -36.21 6.80
CA THR A 29 -35.65 -35.65 6.31
C THR A 29 -35.14 -34.66 7.35
N ALA A 30 -34.27 -35.13 8.25
CA ALA A 30 -33.86 -34.34 9.41
C ALA A 30 -32.86 -33.22 9.08
N ASN A 31 -32.15 -33.36 7.97
CA ASN A 31 -30.97 -32.56 7.66
C ASN A 31 -30.65 -32.59 6.16
N GLY A 32 -29.93 -31.57 5.69
CA GLY A 32 -29.32 -31.53 4.37
C GLY A 32 -27.96 -30.85 4.39
N THR A 33 -27.08 -31.27 3.49
CA THR A 33 -25.68 -30.81 3.46
C THR A 33 -25.47 -29.94 2.23
N ILE A 34 -25.05 -28.69 2.42
CA ILE A 34 -24.69 -27.78 1.31
C ILE A 34 -23.24 -27.36 1.51
N GLY A 35 -22.37 -27.66 0.54
CA GLY A 35 -20.95 -27.32 0.60
C GLY A 35 -20.18 -27.98 1.75
N GLY A 36 -20.61 -29.15 2.22
CA GLY A 36 -19.96 -29.88 3.31
C GLY A 36 -20.40 -29.47 4.73
N VAL A 37 -21.28 -28.47 4.88
CA VAL A 37 -21.86 -28.07 6.16
C VAL A 37 -23.29 -28.60 6.27
N ALA A 38 -23.60 -29.25 7.40
CA ALA A 38 -24.91 -29.82 7.66
C ALA A 38 -25.87 -28.78 8.27
N TYR A 39 -27.06 -28.66 7.69
CA TYR A 39 -28.15 -27.83 8.19
C TYR A 39 -29.31 -28.71 8.65
N SER A 40 -29.86 -28.43 9.83
CA SER A 40 -31.05 -29.11 10.36
C SER A 40 -32.30 -28.41 9.85
N TYR A 41 -33.24 -29.19 9.30
CA TYR A 41 -34.53 -28.67 8.83
C TYR A 41 -35.58 -28.72 9.94
N ALA A 42 -36.57 -27.83 9.90
CA ALA A 42 -37.72 -27.91 10.80
C ALA A 42 -38.73 -28.97 10.30
N GLY A 43 -39.49 -29.57 11.21
CA GLY A 43 -40.53 -30.56 10.86
C GLY A 43 -39.99 -31.93 10.42
N THR A 44 -38.90 -32.38 11.03
CA THR A 44 -38.12 -33.58 10.63
C THR A 44 -38.88 -34.90 10.65
N ASN A 45 -39.99 -34.99 11.39
CA ASN A 45 -40.89 -36.15 11.47
C ASN A 45 -42.33 -35.78 11.06
N PRO A 46 -42.64 -35.67 9.76
CA PRO A 46 -44.00 -35.43 9.32
C PRO A 46 -44.90 -36.64 9.62
N THR A 47 -46.07 -36.40 10.22
CA THR A 47 -47.04 -37.47 10.56
C THR A 47 -47.97 -37.82 9.40
N SER A 48 -47.98 -37.03 8.32
CA SER A 48 -48.79 -37.22 7.10
C SER A 48 -48.25 -36.36 5.95
N VAL A 49 -48.62 -36.66 4.70
CA VAL A 49 -48.26 -35.86 3.51
C VAL A 49 -49.46 -35.39 2.70
N VAL A 50 -49.29 -34.29 1.98
CA VAL A 50 -50.23 -33.81 0.97
C VAL A 50 -49.61 -33.98 -0.42
N SER A 51 -50.22 -34.77 -1.29
CA SER A 51 -49.77 -35.03 -2.66
C SER A 51 -50.73 -34.41 -3.67
N VAL A 52 -50.19 -33.72 -4.69
CA VAL A 52 -50.96 -33.08 -5.77
C VAL A 52 -50.75 -33.74 -7.16
N GLY A 53 -50.04 -34.89 -7.20
CA GLY A 53 -49.78 -35.65 -8.43
C GLY A 53 -49.21 -37.05 -8.14
N ALA A 54 -48.94 -37.83 -9.19
CA ALA A 54 -48.14 -39.05 -9.09
C ALA A 54 -46.70 -38.75 -9.55
N ALA A 55 -45.74 -39.58 -9.14
CA ALA A 55 -44.36 -39.45 -9.59
C ALA A 55 -44.29 -39.51 -11.14
N GLY A 56 -43.74 -38.48 -11.77
CA GLY A 56 -43.69 -38.30 -13.23
C GLY A 56 -44.92 -37.60 -13.86
N ALA A 57 -45.90 -37.20 -13.04
CA ALA A 57 -47.08 -36.43 -13.42
C ALA A 57 -47.43 -35.38 -12.35
N GLU A 58 -46.41 -34.71 -11.83
CA GLU A 58 -46.53 -33.68 -10.78
C GLU A 58 -47.27 -32.43 -11.29
N ARG A 59 -48.02 -31.77 -10.40
CA ARG A 59 -48.77 -30.56 -10.72
C ARG A 59 -48.17 -29.33 -10.03
N GLN A 60 -48.23 -28.20 -10.73
CA GLN A 60 -47.87 -26.92 -10.14
C GLN A 60 -48.91 -26.51 -9.11
N VAL A 61 -48.44 -26.08 -7.93
CA VAL A 61 -49.27 -25.47 -6.90
C VAL A 61 -49.19 -23.95 -7.06
N THR A 62 -50.27 -23.33 -7.52
CA THR A 62 -50.39 -21.87 -7.67
C THR A 62 -51.06 -21.25 -6.44
N ASN A 63 -50.94 -19.93 -6.25
CA ASN A 63 -51.45 -19.19 -5.06
C ASN A 63 -50.85 -19.62 -3.71
N VAL A 64 -49.63 -20.16 -3.68
CA VAL A 64 -48.90 -20.35 -2.43
C VAL A 64 -48.43 -19.00 -1.90
N ALA A 65 -48.97 -18.56 -0.76
CA ALA A 65 -48.50 -17.37 -0.06
C ALA A 65 -47.02 -17.52 0.36
N ALA A 66 -46.31 -16.40 0.55
CA ALA A 66 -44.91 -16.47 0.97
C ALA A 66 -44.81 -17.10 2.37
N GLY A 67 -44.19 -18.29 2.47
CA GLY A 67 -43.97 -18.98 3.73
C GLY A 67 -42.98 -18.25 4.64
N ARG A 68 -42.97 -18.48 5.94
CA ARG A 68 -41.96 -17.82 6.79
C ARG A 68 -40.57 -18.44 6.56
N VAL A 69 -39.55 -17.63 6.29
CA VAL A 69 -38.16 -18.09 6.13
C VAL A 69 -37.43 -17.98 7.48
N THR A 70 -37.66 -18.94 8.36
CA THR A 70 -37.00 -19.03 9.68
C THR A 70 -36.58 -20.46 9.97
N ALA A 71 -35.55 -20.66 10.80
CA ALA A 71 -34.96 -21.99 11.09
C ALA A 71 -35.96 -23.03 11.65
N THR A 72 -37.12 -22.61 12.14
CA THR A 72 -38.19 -23.47 12.69
C THR A 72 -39.44 -23.56 11.80
N SER A 73 -39.43 -23.00 10.59
CA SER A 73 -40.62 -22.92 9.74
C SER A 73 -40.86 -24.21 8.96
N THR A 74 -42.13 -24.64 8.92
CA THR A 74 -42.59 -25.78 8.10
C THR A 74 -43.46 -25.33 6.91
N ASP A 75 -43.51 -24.02 6.62
CA ASP A 75 -44.31 -23.47 5.52
C ASP A 75 -43.72 -23.84 4.15
N ALA A 76 -44.57 -23.97 3.14
CA ALA A 76 -44.12 -24.11 1.76
C ALA A 76 -43.52 -22.78 1.25
N ILE A 77 -42.34 -22.86 0.65
CA ILE A 77 -41.68 -21.71 0.01
C ILE A 77 -42.20 -21.56 -1.42
N ASN A 78 -42.66 -20.37 -1.77
CA ASN A 78 -43.12 -20.11 -3.14
C ASN A 78 -41.98 -19.64 -4.06
N GLY A 79 -42.28 -19.55 -5.36
CA GLY A 79 -41.28 -19.17 -6.37
C GLY A 79 -40.67 -17.77 -6.19
N SER A 80 -41.41 -16.80 -5.63
CA SER A 80 -40.87 -15.44 -5.44
C SER A 80 -39.87 -15.35 -4.29
N GLN A 81 -40.03 -16.15 -3.24
CA GLN A 81 -39.07 -16.24 -2.14
C GLN A 81 -37.77 -16.94 -2.55
N LEU A 82 -37.87 -18.00 -3.35
CA LEU A 82 -36.71 -18.65 -3.93
C LEU A 82 -36.01 -17.72 -4.95
N PHE A 83 -36.77 -16.98 -5.75
CA PHE A 83 -36.22 -15.99 -6.67
C PHE A 83 -35.51 -14.86 -5.93
N ALA A 84 -36.09 -14.28 -4.88
CA ALA A 84 -35.44 -13.23 -4.07
C ALA A 84 -34.14 -13.73 -3.41
N THR A 85 -34.14 -14.98 -2.92
CA THR A 85 -32.94 -15.62 -2.38
C THR A 85 -31.89 -15.82 -3.47
N ASN A 86 -32.28 -16.31 -4.66
CA ASN A 86 -31.38 -16.44 -5.81
C ASN A 86 -30.89 -15.08 -6.33
N THR A 87 -31.70 -14.03 -6.30
CA THR A 87 -31.27 -12.67 -6.64
C THR A 87 -30.26 -12.16 -5.62
N ALA A 88 -30.48 -12.37 -4.32
CA ALA A 88 -29.52 -12.01 -3.27
C ALA A 88 -28.20 -12.80 -3.39
N ILE A 89 -28.27 -14.09 -3.73
CA ILE A 89 -27.08 -14.92 -4.02
C ILE A 89 -26.40 -14.45 -5.31
N ASN A 90 -27.16 -14.06 -6.33
CA ASN A 90 -26.59 -13.53 -7.57
C ASN A 90 -25.98 -12.15 -7.33
N THR A 91 -26.59 -11.28 -6.52
CA THR A 91 -26.03 -9.99 -6.08
C THR A 91 -24.82 -10.19 -5.17
N LEU A 92 -24.79 -11.23 -4.33
CA LEU A 92 -23.62 -11.60 -3.54
C LEU A 92 -22.53 -12.17 -4.43
N SER A 93 -22.87 -12.97 -5.46
CA SER A 93 -21.97 -13.46 -6.51
C SER A 93 -21.47 -12.33 -7.39
N THR A 94 -22.28 -11.31 -7.65
CA THR A 94 -21.91 -10.10 -8.38
C THR A 94 -21.07 -9.18 -7.49
N SER A 95 -21.32 -9.12 -6.18
CA SER A 95 -20.55 -8.33 -5.21
C SER A 95 -19.23 -8.99 -4.84
N THR A 96 -19.19 -10.32 -4.81
CA THR A 96 -17.95 -11.11 -4.70
C THR A 96 -17.23 -11.17 -6.03
N SER A 97 -17.89 -11.12 -7.19
CA SER A 97 -17.22 -10.96 -8.48
C SER A 97 -16.75 -9.54 -8.74
N THR A 98 -17.41 -8.50 -8.23
CA THR A 98 -16.91 -7.12 -8.22
C THR A 98 -15.84 -6.93 -7.15
N GLY A 99 -15.96 -7.58 -5.99
CA GLY A 99 -14.96 -7.60 -4.92
C GLY A 99 -13.69 -8.35 -5.33
N ILE A 100 -13.85 -9.55 -5.91
CA ILE A 100 -12.78 -10.30 -6.58
C ILE A 100 -12.36 -9.56 -7.85
N SER A 101 -13.20 -8.80 -8.57
CA SER A 101 -12.77 -7.95 -9.68
C SER A 101 -12.03 -6.71 -9.22
N THR A 102 -12.25 -6.19 -8.01
CA THR A 102 -11.45 -5.10 -7.43
C THR A 102 -10.16 -5.64 -6.83
N VAL A 103 -10.15 -6.88 -6.34
CA VAL A 103 -8.93 -7.61 -5.96
C VAL A 103 -8.20 -8.13 -7.20
N GLN A 104 -8.87 -8.46 -8.29
CA GLN A 104 -8.32 -8.82 -9.61
C GLN A 104 -7.96 -7.57 -10.40
N SER A 105 -8.58 -6.41 -10.16
CA SER A 105 -8.12 -5.10 -10.65
C SER A 105 -7.01 -4.55 -9.78
N GLY A 106 -6.93 -4.93 -8.50
CA GLY A 106 -5.81 -4.67 -7.60
C GLY A 106 -4.64 -5.61 -7.88
N VAL A 107 -4.90 -6.87 -8.23
CA VAL A 107 -3.94 -7.87 -8.74
C VAL A 107 -3.66 -7.62 -10.21
N ASN A 108 -4.56 -7.01 -10.99
CA ASN A 108 -4.28 -6.48 -12.33
C ASN A 108 -3.61 -5.12 -12.26
N SER A 109 -3.73 -4.36 -11.16
CA SER A 109 -2.96 -3.14 -10.89
C SER A 109 -1.59 -3.48 -10.30
N LEU A 110 -1.49 -4.60 -9.59
CA LEU A 110 -0.26 -5.22 -9.13
C LEU A 110 0.36 -6.10 -10.21
N SER A 111 -0.40 -6.56 -11.21
CA SER A 111 0.11 -7.22 -12.42
C SER A 111 0.31 -6.24 -13.55
N THR A 112 -0.32 -5.06 -13.59
CA THR A 112 0.17 -3.87 -14.31
C THR A 112 1.26 -3.18 -13.52
N GLY A 113 1.38 -3.43 -12.21
CA GLY A 113 2.46 -3.01 -11.31
C GLY A 113 3.73 -3.86 -11.49
N LEU A 114 3.56 -5.18 -11.51
CA LEU A 114 4.58 -6.16 -11.91
C LEU A 114 4.76 -6.20 -13.43
N ASN A 115 3.77 -5.81 -14.24
CA ASN A 115 3.96 -5.51 -15.66
C ASN A 115 4.45 -4.08 -15.87
N THR A 116 4.48 -3.19 -14.87
CA THR A 116 5.37 -2.01 -14.83
C THR A 116 6.75 -2.37 -14.34
N THR A 117 6.94 -3.48 -13.64
CA THR A 117 8.28 -4.09 -13.47
C THR A 117 8.71 -4.81 -14.76
N ASN A 118 7.80 -5.50 -15.46
CA ASN A 118 8.03 -6.06 -16.79
C ASN A 118 8.09 -4.98 -17.89
N SER A 119 7.49 -3.81 -17.66
CA SER A 119 7.66 -2.60 -18.48
C SER A 119 8.65 -1.60 -17.89
N THR A 120 9.39 -1.95 -16.84
CA THR A 120 10.78 -1.48 -16.63
C THR A 120 11.79 -2.38 -17.33
N VAL A 121 11.42 -3.63 -17.66
CA VAL A 121 12.15 -4.48 -18.61
C VAL A 121 11.77 -4.16 -20.07
N ALA A 122 10.53 -3.70 -20.33
CA ALA A 122 10.10 -3.12 -21.61
C ALA A 122 10.34 -1.60 -21.72
N SER A 123 10.57 -0.86 -20.62
CA SER A 123 11.23 0.45 -20.64
C SER A 123 12.74 0.35 -20.56
N LEU A 124 13.30 -0.84 -20.36
CA LEU A 124 14.66 -1.12 -20.79
C LEU A 124 14.68 -1.31 -22.31
N SER A 125 13.60 -1.74 -22.99
CA SER A 125 13.54 -1.75 -24.46
C SER A 125 13.08 -0.42 -25.10
N THR A 126 12.31 0.44 -24.42
CA THR A 126 12.04 1.83 -24.87
C THR A 126 13.00 2.87 -24.27
N GLY A 127 13.68 2.57 -23.18
CA GLY A 127 14.84 3.29 -22.63
C GLY A 127 16.16 2.88 -23.28
N LEU A 128 16.23 1.70 -23.90
CA LEU A 128 17.19 1.42 -24.97
C LEU A 128 16.74 2.04 -26.30
N GLY A 129 15.51 2.57 -26.42
CA GLY A 129 15.05 3.40 -27.55
C GLY A 129 15.39 4.89 -27.39
N ALA A 130 15.26 5.45 -26.19
CA ALA A 130 15.81 6.75 -25.82
C ALA A 130 17.34 6.71 -25.65
N GLY A 131 17.87 5.57 -25.19
CA GLY A 131 19.29 5.21 -25.22
C GLY A 131 19.79 4.98 -26.65
N ALA A 132 19.03 4.39 -27.56
CA ALA A 132 19.36 4.30 -28.98
C ALA A 132 19.24 5.66 -29.67
N SER A 133 18.39 6.58 -29.19
CA SER A 133 18.29 7.96 -29.69
C SER A 133 19.42 8.84 -29.16
N ALA A 134 19.88 8.61 -27.93
CA ALA A 134 21.06 9.24 -27.35
C ALA A 134 22.36 8.63 -27.88
N ILE A 135 22.42 7.32 -28.15
CA ILE A 135 23.52 6.61 -28.81
C ILE A 135 23.51 6.90 -30.31
N SER A 136 22.36 7.13 -30.96
CA SER A 136 22.32 7.60 -32.35
C SER A 136 22.62 9.09 -32.45
N SER A 137 22.26 9.91 -31.46
CA SER A 137 22.67 11.32 -31.39
C SER A 137 24.14 11.46 -31.03
N LEU A 138 24.68 10.56 -30.19
CA LEU A 138 26.10 10.47 -29.88
C LEU A 138 26.87 9.85 -31.05
N SER A 139 26.33 8.86 -31.78
CA SER A 139 26.96 8.34 -32.99
C SER A 139 26.90 9.37 -34.11
N THR A 140 25.80 10.11 -34.25
CA THR A 140 25.69 11.23 -35.21
C THR A 140 26.64 12.36 -34.84
N SER A 141 26.74 12.72 -33.55
CA SER A 141 27.69 13.76 -33.09
C SER A 141 29.14 13.29 -33.19
N THR A 142 29.43 12.02 -32.92
CA THR A 142 30.77 11.42 -33.07
C THR A 142 31.13 11.25 -34.55
N ASN A 143 30.15 10.94 -35.41
CA ASN A 143 30.34 10.87 -36.86
C ASN A 143 30.49 12.25 -37.49
N ASN A 144 29.76 13.25 -36.99
CA ASN A 144 29.92 14.64 -37.39
C ASN A 144 31.24 15.21 -36.86
N LEU A 145 31.66 14.86 -35.64
CA LEU A 145 32.95 15.25 -35.08
C LEU A 145 34.10 14.57 -35.82
N GLY A 146 34.01 13.27 -36.08
CA GLY A 146 34.99 12.52 -36.86
C GLY A 146 35.07 13.03 -38.31
N GLY A 147 33.91 13.26 -38.95
CA GLY A 147 33.80 13.82 -40.29
C GLY A 147 34.32 15.26 -40.38
N SER A 148 34.00 16.12 -39.41
CA SER A 148 34.52 17.49 -39.35
C SER A 148 35.99 17.55 -38.98
N THR A 149 36.49 16.65 -38.13
CA THR A 149 37.92 16.53 -37.82
C THR A 149 38.71 16.03 -39.04
N ALA A 150 38.20 15.03 -39.76
CA ALA A 150 38.77 14.56 -41.02
C ALA A 150 38.72 15.65 -42.11
N GLY A 151 37.63 16.41 -42.17
CA GLY A 151 37.49 17.56 -43.06
C GLY A 151 38.42 18.73 -42.72
N ALA A 152 38.64 19.00 -41.42
CA ALA A 152 39.56 20.03 -40.94
C ALA A 152 41.04 19.65 -41.11
N LEU A 153 41.36 18.35 -41.01
CA LEU A 153 42.67 17.83 -41.42
C LEU A 153 42.82 17.95 -42.94
N GLY A 154 41.84 17.51 -43.73
CA GLY A 154 41.93 17.55 -45.19
C GLY A 154 42.89 16.49 -45.74
N GLY A 155 43.56 16.76 -46.88
CA GLY A 155 44.54 15.84 -47.46
C GLY A 155 43.98 14.45 -47.85
N GLY A 156 42.66 14.31 -48.03
CA GLY A 156 42.00 13.02 -48.27
C GLY A 156 41.79 12.16 -47.03
N ALA A 157 42.02 12.68 -45.82
CA ALA A 157 41.58 12.00 -44.59
C ALA A 157 40.07 11.80 -44.60
N THR A 158 39.66 10.60 -44.22
CA THR A 158 38.27 10.17 -44.16
C THR A 158 38.00 9.55 -42.81
N TYR A 159 36.88 9.92 -42.20
CA TYR A 159 36.40 9.25 -40.99
C TYR A 159 35.57 8.05 -41.40
N ASN A 160 35.94 6.86 -40.91
CA ASN A 160 35.16 5.64 -41.10
C ASN A 160 34.19 5.48 -39.91
N PRO A 161 32.87 5.69 -40.10
CA PRO A 161 31.89 5.59 -39.03
C PRO A 161 31.76 4.20 -38.43
N ALA A 162 32.21 3.15 -39.14
CA ALA A 162 32.12 1.77 -38.69
C ALA A 162 33.28 1.37 -37.75
N THR A 163 34.44 2.03 -37.84
CA THR A 163 35.63 1.73 -37.03
C THR A 163 36.02 2.85 -36.07
N GLY A 164 35.42 4.04 -36.19
CA GLY A 164 35.73 5.22 -35.36
C GLY A 164 37.11 5.83 -35.67
N THR A 165 37.82 5.33 -36.67
CA THR A 165 39.17 5.76 -37.04
C THR A 165 39.12 6.85 -38.11
N ILE A 166 39.92 7.90 -37.95
CA ILE A 166 40.22 8.85 -39.02
C ILE A 166 41.44 8.31 -39.77
N SER A 167 41.31 8.12 -41.09
CA SER A 167 42.45 7.72 -41.92
C SER A 167 43.48 8.86 -41.95
N ALA A 168 44.76 8.49 -41.97
CA ALA A 168 45.83 9.46 -41.95
C ALA A 168 45.71 10.40 -43.16
N PRO A 169 45.73 11.74 -42.99
CA PRO A 169 45.70 12.68 -44.10
C PRO A 169 46.93 12.50 -44.98
N SER A 170 46.80 12.68 -46.30
CA SER A 170 47.92 12.63 -47.25
C SER A 170 48.24 14.03 -47.74
N TYR A 171 49.18 14.71 -47.07
CA TYR A 171 49.66 16.01 -47.52
C TYR A 171 50.85 15.84 -48.46
N THR A 172 50.70 16.27 -49.70
CA THR A 172 51.81 16.30 -50.67
C THR A 172 52.74 17.46 -50.36
N THR A 173 53.96 17.17 -49.95
CA THR A 173 55.05 18.14 -49.78
C THR A 173 56.07 17.98 -50.92
N TYR A 174 56.78 19.05 -51.27
CA TYR A 174 57.68 19.06 -52.44
C TYR A 174 59.13 19.00 -51.97
N ASN A 175 59.88 18.02 -52.45
CA ASN A 175 61.28 17.83 -52.08
C ASN A 175 62.18 18.70 -52.96
N ALA A 176 63.34 19.10 -52.42
CA ALA A 176 64.30 19.95 -53.13
C ALA A 176 64.95 19.28 -54.38
N ASN A 177 64.75 17.98 -54.59
CA ASN A 177 65.24 17.21 -55.74
C ASN A 177 64.23 17.09 -56.90
N GLY A 178 63.11 17.83 -56.85
CA GLY A 178 62.07 17.82 -57.88
C GLY A 178 61.03 16.70 -57.75
N THR A 179 61.06 15.91 -56.67
CA THR A 179 60.04 14.90 -56.35
C THR A 179 59.06 15.41 -55.29
N THR A 180 58.02 14.64 -54.96
CA THR A 180 57.11 14.94 -53.85
C THR A 180 57.12 13.82 -52.82
N SER A 181 56.89 14.15 -51.56
CA SER A 181 56.71 13.23 -50.44
C SER A 181 55.31 13.36 -49.88
N THR A 182 54.75 12.26 -49.39
CA THR A 182 53.47 12.28 -48.67
C THR A 182 53.72 12.32 -47.18
N ALA A 183 53.32 13.40 -46.52
CA ALA A 183 53.29 13.50 -45.07
C ALA A 183 51.92 13.07 -44.54
N ASN A 184 51.92 12.12 -43.61
CA ASN A 184 50.70 11.47 -43.12
C ASN A 184 50.06 12.16 -41.90
N ASN A 185 50.62 13.29 -41.47
CA ASN A 185 50.12 14.13 -40.38
C ASN A 185 50.62 15.57 -40.59
N VAL A 186 49.95 16.54 -39.95
CA VAL A 186 50.25 17.97 -40.14
C VAL A 186 51.66 18.32 -39.67
N GLY A 187 52.12 17.72 -38.57
CA GLY A 187 53.47 17.93 -38.04
C GLY A 187 54.55 17.55 -39.05
N SER A 188 54.50 16.33 -39.58
CA SER A 188 55.45 15.87 -40.60
C SER A 188 55.35 16.67 -41.91
N ALA A 189 54.17 17.22 -42.25
CA ALA A 189 54.02 18.10 -43.41
C ALA A 189 54.72 19.44 -43.17
N ILE A 190 54.57 20.02 -41.98
CA ILE A 190 55.27 21.25 -41.56
C ILE A 190 56.78 21.01 -41.48
N ASP A 191 57.21 19.88 -40.93
CA ASP A 191 58.63 19.51 -40.86
C ASP A 191 59.24 19.37 -42.27
N ASN A 192 58.52 18.75 -43.21
CA ASN A 192 58.94 18.67 -44.61
C ASN A 192 58.96 20.06 -45.27
N ILE A 193 57.99 20.94 -44.98
CA ILE A 193 57.98 22.34 -45.49
C ILE A 193 59.21 23.11 -45.01
N ASN A 194 59.54 23.01 -43.72
CA ASN A 194 60.67 23.73 -43.13
C ASN A 194 62.03 23.12 -43.50
N SER A 195 62.10 21.82 -43.79
CA SER A 195 63.38 21.14 -44.09
C SER A 195 63.67 20.95 -45.59
N GLN A 196 62.65 20.91 -46.46
CA GLN A 196 62.80 20.68 -47.90
C GLN A 196 62.23 21.83 -48.75
N GLY A 197 61.52 22.77 -48.14
CA GLY A 197 60.88 23.90 -48.79
C GLY A 197 59.47 23.60 -49.31
N ILE A 198 58.96 24.52 -50.11
CA ILE A 198 57.65 24.43 -50.76
C ILE A 198 57.82 24.40 -52.28
N ARG A 199 56.76 24.04 -53.02
CA ARG A 199 56.78 24.07 -54.48
C ARG A 199 57.35 25.42 -54.97
N TYR A 200 58.39 25.36 -55.81
CA TYR A 200 59.13 26.49 -56.37
C TYR A 200 60.18 27.16 -55.46
N PHE A 201 60.13 26.98 -54.15
CA PHE A 201 61.08 27.56 -53.21
C PHE A 201 61.73 26.46 -52.37
N HIS A 202 62.90 26.00 -52.82
CA HIS A 202 63.65 24.92 -52.19
C HIS A 202 65.04 25.39 -51.75
N ALA A 203 65.37 25.14 -50.48
CA ALA A 203 66.72 25.25 -49.96
C ALA A 203 67.17 23.85 -49.52
N ASN A 204 68.00 23.18 -50.33
CA ASN A 204 68.49 21.83 -50.01
C ASN A 204 69.58 21.90 -48.94
N SER A 205 69.20 21.92 -47.66
CA SER A 205 70.15 22.05 -46.56
C SER A 205 69.61 21.52 -45.24
N THR A 206 70.53 21.19 -44.34
CA THR A 206 70.29 20.93 -42.92
C THR A 206 71.04 21.90 -42.01
N ALA A 207 71.73 22.89 -42.59
CA ALA A 207 72.42 23.94 -41.86
C ALA A 207 71.43 25.00 -41.31
N ALA A 208 71.90 25.95 -40.51
CA ALA A 208 71.02 26.90 -39.83
C ALA A 208 70.17 27.71 -40.83
N ASP A 209 68.97 28.10 -40.37
CA ASP A 209 68.01 28.83 -41.19
C ASP A 209 68.54 30.21 -41.62
N SER A 210 67.95 30.74 -42.68
CA SER A 210 68.14 32.10 -43.16
C SER A 210 67.57 33.14 -42.19
N GLN A 211 68.13 34.35 -42.18
CA GLN A 211 67.77 35.42 -41.26
C GLN A 211 67.54 36.72 -42.02
N ALA A 212 66.27 37.04 -42.28
CA ALA A 212 65.84 38.31 -42.87
C ALA A 212 65.63 39.35 -41.76
N LEU A 213 66.73 39.88 -41.23
CA LEU A 213 66.75 40.72 -40.02
C LEU A 213 66.35 42.17 -40.30
N GLY A 214 66.58 42.65 -41.52
CA GLY A 214 66.18 43.98 -41.94
C GLY A 214 64.68 44.09 -42.26
N THR A 215 64.07 45.24 -42.00
CA THR A 215 62.66 45.50 -42.33
C THR A 215 62.41 45.39 -43.83
N ASN A 216 61.40 44.62 -44.26
CA ASN A 216 61.15 44.28 -45.68
C ASN A 216 62.35 43.63 -46.41
N SER A 217 63.30 43.03 -45.67
CA SER A 217 64.41 42.28 -46.28
C SER A 217 63.98 40.85 -46.64
N VAL A 218 64.75 40.20 -47.50
CA VAL A 218 64.51 38.84 -47.97
C VAL A 218 65.80 38.02 -47.85
N ALA A 219 65.83 37.01 -47.00
CA ALA A 219 66.95 36.07 -46.91
C ALA A 219 66.50 34.69 -47.42
N ILE A 220 67.22 34.13 -48.40
CA ILE A 220 66.84 32.88 -49.08
C ILE A 220 68.06 31.96 -49.16
N GLY A 221 67.97 30.80 -48.51
CA GLY A 221 69.02 29.77 -48.46
C GLY A 221 69.68 29.65 -47.09
N PRO A 222 70.24 28.47 -46.74
CA PRO A 222 70.79 28.22 -45.41
C PRO A 222 71.87 29.22 -45.02
N ASN A 223 71.90 29.65 -43.76
CA ASN A 223 72.82 30.65 -43.21
C ASN A 223 72.84 32.01 -43.94
N ALA A 224 71.89 32.29 -44.85
CA ALA A 224 71.82 33.58 -45.52
C ALA A 224 71.31 34.64 -44.54
N VAL A 225 71.93 35.82 -44.49
CA VAL A 225 71.57 36.87 -43.53
C VAL A 225 71.39 38.21 -44.25
N ALA A 226 70.15 38.69 -44.31
CA ALA A 226 69.82 40.01 -44.84
C ALA A 226 69.67 41.00 -43.67
N ASN A 227 70.70 41.81 -43.43
CA ASN A 227 70.83 42.58 -42.20
C ASN A 227 70.08 43.93 -42.20
N ASN A 228 69.85 44.53 -43.37
CA ASN A 228 69.34 45.90 -43.47
C ASN A 228 68.02 45.97 -44.25
N ALA A 229 67.29 47.07 -44.08
CA ALA A 229 65.94 47.21 -44.62
C ALA A 229 65.92 47.16 -46.15
N GLY A 230 65.01 46.36 -46.72
CA GLY A 230 64.88 46.15 -48.16
C GLY A 230 65.98 45.31 -48.83
N ASP A 231 66.96 44.81 -48.07
CA ASP A 231 68.06 43.99 -48.59
C ASP A 231 67.60 42.60 -49.01
N VAL A 232 68.33 41.98 -49.94
CA VAL A 232 68.12 40.59 -50.35
C VAL A 232 69.41 39.80 -50.21
N ALA A 233 69.46 38.82 -49.31
CA ALA A 233 70.55 37.85 -49.21
C ALA A 233 70.14 36.54 -49.90
N LEU A 234 70.77 36.19 -51.03
CA LEU A 234 70.31 35.12 -51.92
C LEU A 234 71.39 34.06 -52.16
N GLY A 235 71.24 32.90 -51.52
CA GLY A 235 72.12 31.72 -51.62
C GLY A 235 72.79 31.37 -50.29
N ASN A 236 73.28 30.13 -50.15
CA ASN A 236 73.88 29.61 -48.90
C ASN A 236 74.99 30.54 -48.35
N GLY A 237 74.87 30.97 -47.10
CA GLY A 237 75.86 31.82 -46.41
C GLY A 237 76.01 33.22 -47.00
N SER A 238 75.05 33.68 -47.81
CA SER A 238 75.10 35.03 -48.37
C SER A 238 74.74 36.05 -47.31
N VAL A 239 75.51 37.12 -47.18
CA VAL A 239 75.29 38.12 -46.13
C VAL A 239 75.20 39.49 -46.78
N THR A 240 74.12 40.22 -46.49
CA THR A 240 74.00 41.61 -46.95
C THR A 240 74.75 42.53 -45.98
N ALA A 241 75.48 43.47 -46.56
CA ALA A 241 76.06 44.61 -45.87
C ALA A 241 75.22 45.85 -46.19
N ALA A 242 75.43 46.95 -45.46
CA ALA A 242 74.69 48.18 -45.75
C ALA A 242 74.97 48.64 -47.20
N ALA A 243 73.92 49.07 -47.90
CA ALA A 243 74.01 49.60 -49.25
C ALA A 243 74.98 50.77 -49.30
N ASN A 244 76.01 50.63 -50.14
CA ASN A 244 77.11 51.58 -50.22
C ASN A 244 76.86 52.57 -51.36
N PRO A 245 76.54 53.84 -51.08
CA PRO A 245 76.30 54.84 -52.11
C PRO A 245 77.60 55.27 -52.78
N THR A 246 77.77 54.90 -54.05
CA THR A 246 78.89 55.35 -54.88
C THR A 246 78.39 56.47 -55.78
N ALA A 247 78.75 57.72 -55.47
CA ALA A 247 78.27 58.88 -56.22
C ALA A 247 79.11 59.20 -57.47
N SER A 248 80.40 58.87 -57.44
CA SER A 248 81.33 59.14 -58.52
C SER A 248 82.61 58.31 -58.38
N GLU A 249 83.31 58.12 -59.49
CA GLU A 249 84.66 57.54 -59.52
C GLU A 249 85.63 58.55 -60.11
N THR A 250 86.81 58.71 -59.52
CA THR A 250 87.79 59.73 -59.95
C THR A 250 88.98 59.08 -60.61
N ILE A 251 89.15 59.31 -61.92
CA ILE A 251 90.24 58.76 -62.72
C ILE A 251 91.11 59.93 -63.17
N GLY A 252 92.40 59.90 -62.82
CA GLY A 252 93.34 60.97 -63.18
C GLY A 252 92.96 62.36 -62.65
N GLY A 253 92.29 62.43 -61.50
CA GLY A 253 91.86 63.68 -60.85
C GLY A 253 90.55 64.29 -61.39
N THR A 254 89.91 63.66 -62.38
CA THR A 254 88.58 64.05 -62.87
C THR A 254 87.52 63.10 -62.34
N SER A 255 86.52 63.63 -61.61
CA SER A 255 85.42 62.83 -61.04
C SER A 255 84.31 62.62 -62.06
N TYR A 256 84.03 61.37 -62.38
CA TYR A 256 82.91 60.94 -63.21
C TYR A 256 81.75 60.55 -62.30
N THR A 257 80.63 61.25 -62.39
CA THR A 257 79.41 60.91 -61.66
C THR A 257 78.78 59.65 -62.26
N VAL A 258 78.44 58.69 -61.40
CA VAL A 258 77.79 57.43 -61.80
C VAL A 258 76.29 57.50 -61.52
N ALA A 259 75.48 56.64 -62.13
CA ALA A 259 74.03 56.61 -61.89
C ALA A 259 73.66 55.68 -60.74
N GLY A 260 72.48 55.87 -60.12
CA GLY A 260 72.01 55.00 -59.03
C GLY A 260 72.78 55.18 -57.72
N THR A 261 73.26 56.40 -57.47
CA THR A 261 74.25 56.74 -56.44
C THR A 261 73.81 56.54 -55.00
N ASN A 262 72.51 56.37 -54.76
CA ASN A 262 71.92 56.25 -53.43
C ASN A 262 71.07 54.97 -53.33
N PRO A 263 71.68 53.78 -53.42
CA PRO A 263 70.96 52.53 -53.27
C PRO A 263 70.36 52.46 -51.86
N THR A 264 69.06 52.20 -51.77
CA THR A 264 68.34 52.07 -50.49
C THR A 264 68.42 50.66 -49.91
N SER A 265 68.93 49.70 -50.68
CA SER A 265 69.18 48.32 -50.28
C SER A 265 70.20 47.63 -51.20
N VAL A 266 70.69 46.46 -50.81
CA VAL A 266 71.57 45.61 -51.63
C VAL A 266 70.97 44.25 -51.90
N VAL A 267 71.34 43.68 -53.05
CA VAL A 267 71.20 42.24 -53.31
C VAL A 267 72.57 41.60 -53.17
N SER A 268 72.78 40.83 -52.10
CA SER A 268 74.00 40.06 -51.89
C SER A 268 73.82 38.62 -52.35
N VAL A 269 74.70 38.16 -53.24
CA VAL A 269 74.73 36.78 -53.75
C VAL A 269 75.85 35.93 -53.11
N GLY A 270 76.49 36.43 -52.05
CA GLY A 270 77.59 35.77 -51.37
C GLY A 270 78.02 36.50 -50.10
N ALA A 271 79.23 36.23 -49.64
CA ALA A 271 79.88 36.96 -48.54
C ALA A 271 81.34 37.23 -48.93
N ALA A 272 82.02 38.11 -48.19
CA ALA A 272 83.43 38.41 -48.44
C ALA A 272 84.28 37.12 -48.35
N GLY A 273 85.03 36.81 -49.41
CA GLY A 273 85.80 35.56 -49.56
C GLY A 273 84.99 34.33 -49.99
N ALA A 274 83.69 34.48 -50.18
CA ALA A 274 82.77 33.45 -50.68
C ALA A 274 81.78 34.05 -51.71
N GLU A 275 82.31 34.90 -52.59
CA GLU A 275 81.55 35.58 -53.63
C GLU A 275 81.08 34.59 -54.71
N ARG A 276 79.92 34.87 -55.32
CA ARG A 276 79.42 34.09 -56.46
C ARG A 276 79.56 34.88 -57.74
N GLN A 277 80.03 34.21 -58.79
CA GLN A 277 80.00 34.77 -60.12
C GLN A 277 78.54 34.93 -60.57
N VAL A 278 78.16 36.14 -60.93
CA VAL A 278 76.87 36.42 -61.56
C VAL A 278 77.02 36.15 -63.05
N THR A 279 76.47 35.03 -63.51
CA THR A 279 76.62 34.54 -64.89
C THR A 279 75.37 34.80 -65.72
N ASN A 280 75.52 34.78 -67.05
CA ASN A 280 74.45 35.04 -68.02
C ASN A 280 73.85 36.47 -67.95
N VAL A 281 74.68 37.46 -67.60
CA VAL A 281 74.29 38.89 -67.62
C VAL A 281 74.43 39.44 -69.04
N ALA A 282 73.30 39.82 -69.64
CA ALA A 282 73.27 40.52 -70.93
C ALA A 282 73.98 41.88 -70.86
N ALA A 283 74.49 42.39 -71.98
CA ALA A 283 75.24 43.65 -71.99
C ALA A 283 74.37 44.84 -71.56
N GLY A 284 74.83 45.61 -70.57
CA GLY A 284 74.12 46.78 -70.05
C GLY A 284 74.33 48.03 -70.92
N ARG A 285 73.46 49.03 -70.80
CA ARG A 285 73.66 50.32 -71.50
C ARG A 285 74.81 51.10 -70.86
N VAL A 286 75.72 51.68 -71.67
CA VAL A 286 76.87 52.48 -71.19
C VAL A 286 76.61 53.97 -71.42
N THR A 287 75.90 54.60 -70.48
CA THR A 287 75.57 56.03 -70.49
C THR A 287 75.58 56.58 -69.05
N ALA A 288 75.69 57.91 -68.87
CA ALA A 288 75.85 58.54 -67.56
C ALA A 288 74.65 58.38 -66.59
N THR A 289 73.50 57.89 -67.08
CA THR A 289 72.29 57.64 -66.28
C THR A 289 71.94 56.16 -66.16
N SER A 290 72.76 55.26 -66.71
CA SER A 290 72.47 53.81 -66.71
C SER A 290 72.81 53.17 -65.36
N THR A 291 71.87 52.43 -64.79
CA THR A 291 72.07 51.57 -63.61
C THR A 291 72.07 50.08 -63.97
N ASP A 292 72.22 49.75 -65.26
CA ASP A 292 72.31 48.36 -65.73
C ASP A 292 73.69 47.78 -65.33
N ALA A 293 73.76 46.49 -65.00
CA ALA A 293 75.03 45.82 -64.73
C ALA A 293 75.88 45.71 -66.02
N ILE A 294 77.19 45.92 -65.90
CA ILE A 294 78.14 45.83 -67.01
C ILE A 294 78.78 44.43 -67.02
N ASN A 295 78.88 43.80 -68.19
CA ASN A 295 79.50 42.49 -68.31
C ASN A 295 80.97 42.57 -68.81
N GLY A 296 81.68 41.45 -68.76
CA GLY A 296 83.12 41.41 -69.03
C GLY A 296 83.54 41.87 -70.43
N SER A 297 82.68 41.75 -71.45
CA SER A 297 83.04 42.18 -72.82
C SER A 297 83.07 43.71 -73.00
N GLN A 298 82.31 44.45 -72.18
CA GLN A 298 82.25 45.91 -72.23
C GLN A 298 83.47 46.57 -71.57
N LEU A 299 83.95 46.03 -70.45
CA LEU A 299 85.16 46.52 -69.78
C LEU A 299 86.42 46.26 -70.63
N PHE A 300 86.51 45.09 -71.28
CA PHE A 300 87.61 44.74 -72.18
C PHE A 300 87.77 45.70 -73.38
N ALA A 301 86.66 46.17 -73.97
CA ALA A 301 86.69 47.14 -75.06
C ALA A 301 87.26 48.50 -74.63
N THR A 302 86.99 48.94 -73.39
CA THR A 302 87.43 50.23 -72.85
C THR A 302 88.93 50.24 -72.54
N ASN A 303 89.46 49.14 -71.99
CA ASN A 303 90.88 49.01 -71.69
C ASN A 303 91.77 49.01 -72.96
N THR A 304 91.26 48.50 -74.08
CA THR A 304 91.96 48.55 -75.38
C THR A 304 92.18 50.01 -75.84
N ALA A 305 91.25 50.93 -75.57
CA ALA A 305 91.37 52.35 -75.94
C ALA A 305 92.37 53.14 -75.07
N ILE A 306 92.50 52.82 -73.77
CA ILE A 306 93.46 53.48 -72.85
C ILE A 306 94.91 53.15 -73.23
N ASN A 307 95.18 51.92 -73.70
CA ASN A 307 96.50 51.53 -74.20
C ASN A 307 96.95 52.34 -75.43
N THR A 308 96.02 52.81 -76.26
CA THR A 308 96.31 53.69 -77.41
C THR A 308 96.62 55.14 -77.00
N LEU A 309 96.13 55.61 -75.84
CA LEU A 309 96.42 56.95 -75.31
C LEU A 309 97.81 57.02 -74.64
N SER A 310 98.22 55.93 -74.00
CA SER A 310 99.54 55.78 -73.35
C SER A 310 100.71 55.93 -74.33
N THR A 311 100.58 55.42 -75.57
CA THR A 311 101.61 55.53 -76.61
C THR A 311 101.78 56.95 -77.17
N GLY A 312 100.76 57.82 -77.07
CA GLY A 312 100.83 59.23 -77.52
C GLY A 312 101.51 60.20 -76.55
N LEU A 313 101.48 59.92 -75.24
CA LEU A 313 102.09 60.77 -74.20
C LEU A 313 103.63 60.70 -74.21
N SER A 314 104.19 59.58 -74.66
CA SER A 314 105.64 59.38 -74.87
C SER A 314 106.24 60.36 -75.90
N THR A 315 105.46 60.76 -76.90
CA THR A 315 105.87 61.66 -77.98
C THR A 315 105.99 63.13 -77.52
N THR A 316 105.23 63.53 -76.49
CA THR A 316 105.19 64.90 -75.95
C THR A 316 106.37 65.21 -75.01
N ASN A 317 106.87 64.19 -74.29
CA ASN A 317 108.01 64.32 -73.37
C ASN A 317 109.33 64.67 -74.09
N SER A 318 109.46 64.30 -75.37
CA SER A 318 110.62 64.61 -76.22
C SER A 318 110.68 66.07 -76.70
N THR A 319 109.56 66.80 -76.67
CA THR A 319 109.48 68.20 -77.12
C THR A 319 109.94 69.20 -76.05
N VAL A 320 109.79 68.87 -74.77
CA VAL A 320 110.13 69.74 -73.61
C VAL A 320 111.64 69.81 -73.35
N ALA A 321 112.42 68.78 -73.73
CA ALA A 321 113.88 68.77 -73.63
C ALA A 321 114.59 69.78 -74.57
N SER A 322 113.88 70.33 -75.56
CA SER A 322 114.44 71.22 -76.59
C SER A 322 114.45 72.72 -76.21
N LEU A 323 113.95 73.12 -75.03
CA LEU A 323 113.83 74.53 -74.65
C LEU A 323 115.00 75.10 -73.82
N SER A 324 115.95 74.26 -73.40
CA SER A 324 117.02 74.63 -72.47
C SER A 324 118.34 75.10 -73.12
N THR A 325 118.46 75.18 -74.47
CA THR A 325 119.76 75.40 -75.16
C THR A 325 119.82 76.57 -76.18
N GLY A 326 118.92 77.57 -76.14
CA GLY A 326 118.66 78.44 -77.30
C GLY A 326 118.84 79.98 -77.26
N LEU A 327 119.43 80.66 -76.25
CA LEU A 327 119.63 82.13 -76.34
C LEU A 327 120.96 82.63 -75.73
N GLY A 328 121.98 82.80 -76.59
CA GLY A 328 123.27 83.41 -76.23
C GLY A 328 124.28 83.68 -77.36
N ALA A 329 124.03 83.32 -78.64
CA ALA A 329 124.97 83.62 -79.73
C ALA A 329 124.30 83.69 -81.12
N GLY A 330 123.85 84.87 -81.52
CA GLY A 330 123.80 85.29 -82.92
C GLY A 330 124.89 86.34 -83.11
N ALA A 331 125.88 86.16 -83.99
CA ALA A 331 125.76 86.76 -85.31
C ALA A 331 126.72 86.18 -86.38
N SER A 332 126.74 84.85 -86.51
CA SER A 332 127.09 84.16 -87.77
C SER A 332 126.26 82.87 -88.00
N ALA A 333 125.00 82.84 -87.55
CA ALA A 333 123.97 81.85 -87.96
C ALA A 333 122.62 82.53 -88.27
N ILE A 334 122.67 83.78 -88.73
CA ILE A 334 121.54 84.72 -88.81
C ILE A 334 120.52 84.41 -89.93
N SER A 335 120.70 83.34 -90.69
CA SER A 335 119.60 82.74 -91.49
C SER A 335 118.80 81.66 -90.74
N SER A 336 119.31 81.08 -89.65
CA SER A 336 118.58 80.13 -88.80
C SER A 336 117.91 80.79 -87.57
N LEU A 337 118.37 81.97 -87.15
CA LEU A 337 117.83 82.72 -86.01
C LEU A 337 116.44 83.34 -86.27
N SER A 338 116.07 83.64 -87.51
CA SER A 338 114.69 84.04 -87.86
C SER A 338 113.67 82.95 -87.52
N THR A 339 114.03 81.68 -87.78
CA THR A 339 113.19 80.52 -87.49
C THR A 339 113.21 80.16 -86.00
N SER A 340 114.37 80.20 -85.35
CA SER A 340 114.48 79.93 -83.90
C SER A 340 113.91 81.05 -83.01
N THR A 341 113.92 82.33 -83.41
CA THR A 341 113.31 83.44 -82.64
C THR A 341 111.79 83.40 -82.70
N ASN A 342 111.22 82.96 -83.83
CA ASN A 342 109.78 82.69 -83.93
C ASN A 342 109.36 81.47 -83.10
N ASN A 343 110.18 80.42 -83.07
CA ASN A 343 109.96 79.25 -82.21
C ASN A 343 110.21 79.55 -80.71
N LEU A 344 111.18 80.40 -80.35
CA LEU A 344 111.49 80.80 -78.97
C LEU A 344 110.44 81.76 -78.41
N GLY A 345 109.99 82.75 -79.20
CA GLY A 345 108.89 83.63 -78.81
C GLY A 345 107.57 82.85 -78.64
N GLY A 346 107.26 81.95 -79.59
CA GLY A 346 106.10 81.05 -79.49
C GLY A 346 106.17 80.08 -78.30
N SER A 347 107.34 79.51 -78.01
CA SER A 347 107.53 78.59 -76.86
C SER A 347 107.61 79.30 -75.51
N THR A 348 108.08 80.55 -75.43
CA THR A 348 108.07 81.36 -74.19
C THR A 348 106.66 81.83 -73.85
N ALA A 349 105.87 82.27 -74.84
CA ALA A 349 104.44 82.53 -74.66
C ALA A 349 103.67 81.24 -74.32
N GLY A 350 104.05 80.10 -74.92
CA GLY A 350 103.54 78.78 -74.57
C GLY A 350 103.92 78.29 -73.17
N ALA A 351 105.12 78.60 -72.68
CA ALA A 351 105.61 78.22 -71.35
C ALA A 351 105.04 79.12 -70.24
N LEU A 352 104.85 80.42 -70.50
CA LEU A 352 104.08 81.30 -69.62
C LEU A 352 102.60 80.87 -69.58
N GLY A 353 102.03 80.37 -70.68
CA GLY A 353 100.62 79.95 -70.73
C GLY A 353 99.65 81.11 -70.51
N GLY A 354 98.44 80.84 -70.03
CA GLY A 354 97.46 81.89 -69.67
C GLY A 354 96.98 82.77 -70.83
N GLY A 355 97.03 82.26 -72.08
CA GLY A 355 96.62 83.00 -73.28
C GLY A 355 97.64 84.01 -73.80
N ALA A 356 98.86 84.09 -73.25
CA ALA A 356 99.93 84.89 -73.80
C ALA A 356 100.26 84.44 -75.24
N THR A 357 100.39 85.39 -76.17
CA THR A 357 100.74 85.12 -77.57
C THR A 357 101.98 85.90 -77.96
N TYR A 358 102.79 85.33 -78.85
CA TYR A 358 103.96 85.99 -79.41
C TYR A 358 103.65 86.52 -80.81
N ASN A 359 103.84 87.82 -81.02
CA ASN A 359 103.68 88.44 -82.33
C ASN A 359 105.05 88.52 -83.04
N PRO A 360 105.28 87.73 -84.11
CA PRO A 360 106.59 87.68 -84.78
C PRO A 360 106.96 88.97 -85.53
N ALA A 361 106.00 89.88 -85.76
CA ALA A 361 106.25 91.18 -86.41
C ALA A 361 106.71 92.29 -85.45
N THR A 362 106.46 92.14 -84.14
CA THR A 362 106.77 93.19 -83.13
C THR A 362 107.68 92.71 -82.00
N GLY A 363 107.94 91.40 -81.89
CA GLY A 363 108.81 90.82 -80.87
C GLY A 363 108.25 90.87 -79.43
N THR A 364 106.98 91.25 -79.25
CA THR A 364 106.33 91.38 -77.93
C THR A 364 105.52 90.12 -77.58
N ILE A 365 105.56 89.71 -76.31
CA ILE A 365 104.67 88.69 -75.73
C ILE A 365 103.58 89.42 -74.94
N SER A 366 102.31 89.17 -75.26
CA SER A 366 101.20 89.76 -74.50
C SER A 366 101.20 89.24 -73.06
N ALA A 367 100.87 90.08 -72.07
CA ALA A 367 100.85 89.68 -70.67
C ALA A 367 99.99 88.42 -70.45
N PRO A 368 100.47 87.41 -69.69
CA PRO A 368 99.69 86.22 -69.40
C PRO A 368 98.52 86.58 -68.48
N SER A 369 97.39 85.88 -68.62
CA SER A 369 96.24 86.01 -67.73
C SER A 369 96.16 84.78 -66.84
N TYR A 370 96.74 84.85 -65.64
CA TYR A 370 96.62 83.79 -64.65
C TYR A 370 95.38 84.01 -63.80
N THR A 371 94.39 83.14 -64.00
CA THR A 371 93.18 83.12 -63.20
C THR A 371 93.48 82.56 -61.82
N THR A 372 93.46 83.41 -60.80
CA THR A 372 93.49 83.02 -59.38
C THR A 372 92.08 83.07 -58.80
N TYR A 373 91.81 82.28 -57.75
CA TYR A 373 90.47 82.09 -57.21
C TYR A 373 90.36 82.79 -55.86
N ASN A 374 89.51 83.81 -55.78
CA ASN A 374 89.26 84.54 -54.56
C ASN A 374 88.31 83.74 -53.66
N ALA A 375 88.40 83.95 -52.34
CA ALA A 375 87.54 83.27 -51.37
C ALA A 375 86.03 83.59 -51.49
N ASN A 376 85.66 84.65 -52.24
CA ASN A 376 84.27 85.07 -52.47
C ASN A 376 83.64 84.41 -53.72
N GLY A 377 84.29 83.40 -54.32
CA GLY A 377 83.79 82.68 -55.50
C GLY A 377 84.03 83.41 -56.83
N THR A 378 84.70 84.56 -56.81
CA THR A 378 85.17 85.25 -58.03
C THR A 378 86.59 84.86 -58.38
N THR A 379 87.03 85.20 -59.59
CA THR A 379 88.41 85.03 -60.02
C THR A 379 89.10 86.38 -60.20
N SER A 380 90.36 86.48 -59.79
CA SER A 380 91.22 87.62 -60.10
C SER A 380 92.19 87.24 -61.22
N THR A 381 92.41 88.13 -62.18
CA THR A 381 93.44 87.96 -63.20
C THR A 381 94.75 88.54 -62.70
N ALA A 382 95.72 87.67 -62.40
CA ALA A 382 97.09 88.06 -62.15
C ALA A 382 97.86 88.08 -63.48
N ASN A 383 98.48 89.22 -63.78
CA ASN A 383 99.24 89.42 -65.03
C ASN A 383 100.72 89.00 -64.92
N ASN A 384 101.12 88.47 -63.77
CA ASN A 384 102.45 87.93 -63.51
C ASN A 384 102.39 86.81 -62.44
N VAL A 385 103.44 85.99 -62.36
CA VAL A 385 103.50 84.82 -61.47
C VAL A 385 103.58 85.21 -59.99
N GLY A 386 104.29 86.28 -59.62
CA GLY A 386 104.44 86.72 -58.22
C GLY A 386 103.11 87.12 -57.60
N SER A 387 102.35 87.98 -58.26
CA SER A 387 101.00 88.35 -57.82
C SER A 387 100.03 87.16 -57.80
N ALA A 388 100.24 86.16 -58.67
CA ALA A 388 99.46 84.92 -58.63
C ALA A 388 99.77 84.10 -57.36
N ILE A 389 101.05 84.00 -56.97
CA ILE A 389 101.48 83.31 -55.74
C ILE A 389 100.99 84.05 -54.48
N ASP A 390 101.05 85.37 -54.45
CA ASP A 390 100.54 86.16 -53.32
C ASP A 390 99.02 86.00 -53.15
N ASN A 391 98.28 85.96 -54.26
CA ASN A 391 96.84 85.64 -54.23
C ASN A 391 96.59 84.21 -53.76
N ILE A 392 97.42 83.23 -54.15
CA ILE A 392 97.34 81.85 -53.67
C ILE A 392 97.49 81.77 -52.14
N ASN A 393 98.44 82.50 -51.56
CA ASN A 393 98.67 82.48 -50.11
C ASN A 393 97.63 83.28 -49.32
N SER A 394 97.14 84.41 -49.86
CA SER A 394 96.23 85.31 -49.13
C SER A 394 94.74 85.02 -49.34
N GLN A 395 94.36 84.39 -50.45
CA GLN A 395 92.96 84.09 -50.80
C GLN A 395 92.70 82.59 -50.97
N GLY A 396 93.76 81.79 -50.99
CA GLY A 396 93.71 80.36 -51.21
C GLY A 396 93.75 79.96 -52.68
N ILE A 397 93.47 78.69 -52.92
CA ILE A 397 93.41 78.09 -54.26
C ILE A 397 91.99 77.62 -54.55
N ARG A 398 91.67 77.31 -55.81
CA ARG A 398 90.37 76.73 -56.17
C ARG A 398 90.06 75.54 -55.23
N TYR A 399 88.90 75.60 -54.56
CA TYR A 399 88.39 74.65 -53.55
C TYR A 399 88.92 74.79 -52.12
N PHE A 400 90.04 75.49 -51.89
CA PHE A 400 90.61 75.69 -50.54
C PHE A 400 90.77 77.18 -50.26
N HIS A 401 89.83 77.73 -49.50
CA HIS A 401 89.80 79.14 -49.16
C HIS A 401 89.70 79.32 -47.64
N ALA A 402 90.57 80.17 -47.10
CA ALA A 402 90.42 80.73 -45.76
C ALA A 402 90.29 82.25 -45.91
N ASN A 403 89.09 82.80 -45.72
CA ASN A 403 88.88 84.24 -45.82
C ASN A 403 89.28 84.93 -44.52
N SER A 404 90.58 85.24 -44.36
CA SER A 404 91.12 85.80 -43.12
C SER A 404 92.40 86.59 -43.33
N THR A 405 92.66 87.54 -42.42
CA THR A 405 93.94 88.23 -42.25
C THR A 405 94.60 87.94 -40.90
N ALA A 406 93.94 87.13 -40.06
CA ALA A 406 94.45 86.72 -38.75
C ALA A 406 95.59 85.68 -38.90
N PRO A 407 96.37 85.41 -37.82
CA PRO A 407 97.51 84.50 -37.86
C PRO A 407 97.24 83.13 -38.47
N ASP A 408 98.30 82.55 -39.02
CA ASP A 408 98.28 81.25 -39.72
C ASP A 408 97.92 80.08 -38.78
N SER A 409 97.50 78.96 -39.38
CA SER A 409 97.22 77.73 -38.64
C SER A 409 98.51 77.04 -38.17
N GLN A 410 98.42 76.25 -37.11
CA GLN A 410 99.56 75.55 -36.50
C GLN A 410 99.25 74.06 -36.33
N ALA A 411 99.88 73.22 -37.15
CA ALA A 411 99.84 71.76 -37.04
C ALA A 411 101.10 71.27 -36.31
N LEU A 412 101.08 71.31 -34.97
CA LEU A 412 102.25 71.05 -34.13
C LEU A 412 102.42 69.56 -33.79
N GLY A 413 101.33 68.80 -33.78
CA GLY A 413 101.36 67.35 -33.56
C GLY A 413 101.83 66.57 -34.79
N ALA A 414 102.51 65.44 -34.59
CA ALA A 414 102.92 64.55 -35.68
C ALA A 414 101.68 64.07 -36.48
N ASN A 415 101.71 64.17 -37.81
CA ASN A 415 100.58 63.86 -38.70
C ASN A 415 99.28 64.63 -38.41
N SER A 416 99.36 65.79 -37.73
CA SER A 416 98.19 66.64 -37.46
C SER A 416 97.83 67.54 -38.64
N VAL A 417 96.59 68.05 -38.65
CA VAL A 417 96.08 68.96 -39.68
C VAL A 417 95.41 70.17 -39.02
N ALA A 418 95.81 71.38 -39.38
CA ALA A 418 95.20 72.62 -38.88
C ALA A 418 94.72 73.48 -40.05
N ILE A 419 93.41 73.73 -40.14
CA ILE A 419 92.78 74.42 -41.28
C ILE A 419 91.97 75.62 -40.77
N GLY A 420 92.32 76.81 -41.24
CA GLY A 420 91.69 78.07 -40.88
C GLY A 420 92.54 78.93 -39.92
N PRO A 421 92.27 80.24 -39.84
CA PRO A 421 93.09 81.16 -39.05
C PRO A 421 93.10 80.79 -37.57
N ASN A 422 94.25 80.93 -36.90
CA ASN A 422 94.44 80.58 -35.48
C ASN A 422 94.07 79.13 -35.10
N ALA A 423 93.85 78.21 -36.05
CA ALA A 423 93.58 76.81 -35.73
C ALA A 423 94.87 76.15 -35.21
N VAL A 424 94.79 75.41 -34.09
CA VAL A 424 95.95 74.78 -33.45
C VAL A 424 95.67 73.30 -33.18
N ALA A 425 96.39 72.42 -33.88
CA ALA A 425 96.36 70.97 -33.67
C ALA A 425 97.62 70.52 -32.91
N ASN A 426 97.46 70.25 -31.60
CA ASN A 426 98.60 70.04 -30.69
C ASN A 426 99.06 68.59 -30.58
N ASN A 427 98.17 67.61 -30.74
CA ASN A 427 98.48 66.18 -30.54
C ASN A 427 98.60 65.42 -31.87
N ALA A 428 99.22 64.24 -31.81
CA ALA A 428 99.48 63.44 -33.01
C ALA A 428 98.18 62.94 -33.65
N GLY A 429 98.05 63.10 -34.97
CA GLY A 429 96.90 62.66 -35.76
C GLY A 429 95.61 63.48 -35.55
N ASP A 430 95.67 64.58 -34.80
CA ASP A 430 94.53 65.47 -34.56
C ASP A 430 94.21 66.36 -35.77
N VAL A 431 92.95 66.79 -35.85
CA VAL A 431 92.51 67.79 -36.83
C VAL A 431 91.86 68.97 -36.10
N ALA A 432 92.41 70.17 -36.25
CA ALA A 432 91.77 71.42 -35.83
C ALA A 432 91.16 72.11 -37.05
N LEU A 433 89.83 72.17 -37.11
CA LEU A 433 89.10 72.66 -38.28
C LEU A 433 88.26 73.90 -37.93
N GLY A 434 88.59 75.04 -38.54
CA GLY A 434 87.89 76.31 -38.37
C GLY A 434 88.67 77.35 -37.54
N ASN A 435 88.22 78.61 -37.61
CA ASN A 435 88.90 79.74 -36.96
C ASN A 435 89.02 79.53 -35.44
N GLY A 436 90.24 79.57 -34.90
CA GLY A 436 90.49 79.42 -33.46
C GLY A 436 90.14 78.03 -32.88
N SER A 437 89.96 77.01 -33.72
CA SER A 437 89.75 75.64 -33.25
C SER A 437 91.01 75.09 -32.60
N VAL A 438 90.88 74.44 -31.44
CA VAL A 438 92.00 73.88 -30.69
C VAL A 438 91.72 72.42 -30.37
N THR A 439 92.71 71.55 -30.55
CA THR A 439 92.57 70.13 -30.19
C THR A 439 93.02 69.86 -28.74
N ALA A 440 92.30 68.97 -28.07
CA ALA A 440 92.61 68.44 -26.73
C ALA A 440 92.94 66.94 -26.82
N ALA A 441 93.48 66.35 -25.76
CA ALA A 441 93.75 64.91 -25.74
C ALA A 441 92.45 64.10 -25.92
N ALA A 442 92.52 63.01 -26.69
CA ALA A 442 91.38 62.13 -26.93
C ALA A 442 90.93 61.47 -25.61
N ASN A 443 89.63 61.53 -25.30
CA ASN A 443 89.06 61.04 -24.05
C ASN A 443 88.36 59.68 -24.24
N PRO A 444 88.83 58.58 -23.64
CA PRO A 444 88.18 57.27 -23.72
C PRO A 444 86.85 57.23 -22.96
N THR A 445 85.75 56.91 -23.66
CA THR A 445 84.43 56.72 -23.05
C THR A 445 83.88 55.36 -23.40
N ALA A 446 84.04 54.40 -22.48
CA ALA A 446 83.69 53.01 -22.73
C ALA A 446 82.21 52.67 -22.49
N ASN A 447 81.56 53.38 -21.57
CA ASN A 447 80.18 53.12 -21.17
C ASN A 447 79.51 54.36 -20.56
N GLY A 448 78.20 54.26 -20.38
CA GLY A 448 77.42 55.15 -19.52
C GLY A 448 76.17 54.45 -18.99
N THR A 449 75.63 54.94 -17.88
CA THR A 449 74.50 54.32 -17.19
C THR A 449 73.25 55.19 -17.33
N ILE A 450 72.16 54.63 -17.87
CA ILE A 450 70.84 55.29 -17.93
C ILE A 450 69.85 54.42 -17.17
N GLY A 451 69.21 54.97 -16.14
CA GLY A 451 68.21 54.23 -15.35
C GLY A 451 68.74 52.98 -14.64
N GLY A 452 70.03 52.93 -14.31
CA GLY A 452 70.67 51.77 -13.67
C GLY A 452 71.15 50.68 -14.64
N VAL A 453 70.87 50.81 -15.95
CA VAL A 453 71.38 49.90 -16.98
C VAL A 453 72.63 50.49 -17.61
N ALA A 454 73.70 49.70 -17.65
CA ALA A 454 74.97 50.07 -18.28
C ALA A 454 74.89 49.83 -19.80
N TYR A 455 75.21 50.86 -20.57
CA TYR A 455 75.31 50.80 -22.03
C TYR A 455 76.78 50.91 -22.43
N SER A 456 77.28 49.92 -23.15
CA SER A 456 78.64 49.94 -23.72
C SER A 456 78.64 50.72 -25.03
N TYR A 457 79.65 51.57 -25.23
CA TYR A 457 79.79 52.40 -26.42
C TYR A 457 80.79 51.79 -27.40
N ALA A 458 80.67 52.14 -28.69
CA ALA A 458 81.70 51.85 -29.69
C ALA A 458 82.79 52.94 -29.68
N GLY A 459 83.95 52.66 -30.29
CA GLY A 459 85.02 53.67 -30.42
C GLY A 459 85.63 54.10 -29.09
N THR A 460 85.63 53.22 -28.09
CA THR A 460 85.91 53.54 -26.68
C THR A 460 87.32 54.05 -26.41
N ASN A 461 88.26 53.86 -27.33
CA ASN A 461 89.66 54.22 -27.16
C ASN A 461 90.17 55.07 -28.35
N PRO A 462 89.70 56.33 -28.49
CA PRO A 462 90.08 57.20 -29.59
C PRO A 462 91.58 57.52 -29.54
N THR A 463 92.25 57.48 -30.70
CA THR A 463 93.70 57.76 -30.82
C THR A 463 94.00 59.23 -31.15
N SER A 464 93.00 59.98 -31.62
CA SER A 464 93.09 61.41 -31.94
C SER A 464 91.70 62.05 -31.92
N VAL A 465 91.64 63.37 -32.04
CA VAL A 465 90.38 64.13 -32.10
C VAL A 465 90.27 64.99 -33.36
N VAL A 466 89.04 65.18 -33.83
CA VAL A 466 88.68 66.21 -34.79
C VAL A 466 87.94 67.31 -34.03
N SER A 467 88.61 68.45 -33.81
CA SER A 467 88.02 69.59 -33.13
C SER A 467 87.47 70.60 -34.14
N VAL A 468 86.21 70.98 -33.96
CA VAL A 468 85.53 72.03 -34.76
C VAL A 468 85.44 73.37 -34.02
N GLY A 469 86.09 73.51 -32.85
CA GLY A 469 86.04 74.74 -32.06
C GLY A 469 86.98 74.74 -30.86
N ALA A 470 86.68 75.57 -29.88
CA ALA A 470 87.34 75.62 -28.58
C ALA A 470 86.29 75.72 -27.47
N ALA A 471 86.66 75.44 -26.22
CA ALA A 471 85.74 75.56 -25.10
C ALA A 471 85.17 76.99 -25.01
N GLY A 472 83.84 77.13 -24.99
CA GLY A 472 83.11 78.41 -25.01
C GLY A 472 82.98 79.05 -26.41
N ALA A 473 83.51 78.41 -27.45
CA ALA A 473 83.40 78.80 -28.85
C ALA A 473 83.13 77.55 -29.73
N GLU A 474 82.22 76.70 -29.28
CA GLU A 474 81.82 75.47 -29.97
C GLU A 474 81.03 75.79 -31.25
N ARG A 475 81.15 74.91 -32.25
CA ARG A 475 80.41 75.03 -33.51
C ARG A 475 79.35 73.95 -33.62
N GLN A 476 78.16 74.35 -34.06
CA GLN A 476 77.14 73.40 -34.48
C GLN A 476 77.60 72.70 -35.76
N VAL A 477 77.60 71.37 -35.75
CA VAL A 477 77.82 70.58 -36.97
C VAL A 477 76.48 70.41 -37.67
N THR A 478 76.30 71.10 -38.79
CA THR A 478 75.05 71.10 -39.58
C THR A 478 75.14 70.12 -40.74
N ASN A 479 73.98 69.69 -41.26
CA ASN A 479 73.88 68.73 -42.37
C ASN A 479 74.51 67.35 -42.08
N VAL A 480 74.53 66.96 -40.80
CA VAL A 480 74.93 65.61 -40.39
C VAL A 480 73.85 64.62 -40.83
N ALA A 481 74.21 63.73 -41.76
CA ALA A 481 73.36 62.61 -42.13
C ALA A 481 73.05 61.74 -40.91
N ALA A 482 71.91 61.06 -40.90
CA ALA A 482 71.56 60.19 -39.78
C ALA A 482 72.59 59.06 -39.64
N GLY A 483 73.31 59.02 -38.51
CA GLY A 483 74.31 57.99 -38.23
C GLY A 483 73.67 56.63 -38.00
N ARG A 484 74.38 55.52 -38.18
CA ARG A 484 73.80 54.20 -37.85
C ARG A 484 73.54 54.12 -36.34
N VAL A 485 72.36 53.64 -35.94
CA VAL A 485 72.01 53.41 -34.52
C VAL A 485 72.22 51.93 -34.21
N THR A 486 73.49 51.54 -34.01
CA THR A 486 73.89 50.17 -33.65
C THR A 486 74.97 50.19 -32.57
N ALA A 487 75.13 49.10 -31.82
CA ALA A 487 76.10 49.02 -30.72
C ALA A 487 77.58 49.18 -31.13
N THR A 488 77.88 49.01 -32.42
CA THR A 488 79.24 49.13 -32.99
C THR A 488 79.44 50.42 -33.79
N SER A 489 78.41 51.25 -33.94
CA SER A 489 78.48 52.47 -34.73
C SER A 489 79.30 53.54 -34.01
N THR A 490 80.24 54.14 -34.74
CA THR A 490 80.98 55.34 -34.33
C THR A 490 80.54 56.57 -35.13
N ASP A 491 79.39 56.49 -35.81
CA ASP A 491 78.82 57.59 -36.57
C ASP A 491 78.20 58.63 -35.62
N ALA A 492 78.27 59.92 -35.98
CA ALA A 492 77.59 60.96 -35.21
C ALA A 492 76.07 60.84 -35.37
N ILE A 493 75.33 61.01 -34.26
CA ILE A 493 73.87 61.05 -34.25
C ILE A 493 73.39 62.49 -34.48
N ASN A 494 72.41 62.68 -35.36
CA ASN A 494 71.85 64.00 -35.62
C ASN A 494 70.59 64.29 -34.77
N GLY A 495 70.10 65.53 -34.82
CA GLY A 495 68.92 65.95 -34.04
C GLY A 495 67.63 65.22 -34.39
N SER A 496 67.43 64.77 -35.64
CA SER A 496 66.20 64.08 -36.04
C SER A 496 66.13 62.67 -35.46
N GLN A 497 67.28 61.98 -35.32
CA GLN A 497 67.35 60.68 -34.68
C GLN A 497 67.06 60.74 -33.18
N LEU A 498 67.63 61.74 -32.49
CA LEU A 498 67.33 61.99 -31.08
C LEU A 498 65.85 62.36 -30.89
N PHE A 499 65.31 63.22 -31.74
CA PHE A 499 63.88 63.57 -31.70
C PHE A 499 62.97 62.37 -31.95
N ALA A 500 63.31 61.49 -32.90
CA ALA A 500 62.54 60.28 -33.19
C ALA A 500 62.52 59.30 -32.02
N THR A 501 63.66 59.08 -31.35
CA THR A 501 63.72 58.21 -30.17
C THR A 501 62.96 58.81 -28.99
N ASN A 502 63.10 60.12 -28.73
CA ASN A 502 62.32 60.80 -27.69
C ASN A 502 60.81 60.78 -27.98
N THR A 503 60.41 60.91 -29.25
CA THR A 503 59.00 60.80 -29.65
C THR A 503 58.48 59.38 -29.43
N ALA A 504 59.26 58.35 -29.77
CA ALA A 504 58.90 56.95 -29.49
C ALA A 504 58.76 56.69 -27.98
N VAL A 505 59.64 57.26 -27.15
CA VAL A 505 59.55 57.20 -25.67
C VAL A 505 58.28 57.89 -25.17
N ASN A 506 57.93 59.06 -25.70
CA ASN A 506 56.69 59.76 -25.34
C ASN A 506 55.45 58.94 -25.73
N THR A 507 55.43 58.36 -26.93
CA THR A 507 54.35 57.46 -27.37
C THR A 507 54.25 56.25 -26.45
N LEU A 508 55.37 55.61 -26.10
CA LEU A 508 55.38 54.49 -25.15
C LEU A 508 54.87 54.91 -23.76
N SER A 509 55.23 56.11 -23.28
CA SER A 509 54.74 56.66 -22.02
C SER A 509 53.21 56.88 -22.04
N THR A 510 52.68 57.49 -23.11
CA THR A 510 51.23 57.68 -23.27
C THR A 510 50.49 56.35 -23.41
N GLY A 511 51.04 55.39 -24.16
CA GLY A 511 50.52 54.03 -24.29
C GLY A 511 50.52 53.30 -22.94
N LEU A 512 51.60 53.38 -22.17
CA LEU A 512 51.69 52.80 -20.83
C LEU A 512 50.69 53.44 -19.86
N SER A 513 50.51 54.76 -19.90
CA SER A 513 49.49 55.46 -19.10
C SER A 513 48.07 55.02 -19.47
N THR A 514 47.81 54.81 -20.76
CA THR A 514 46.52 54.30 -21.25
C THR A 514 46.29 52.88 -20.79
N THR A 515 47.29 51.99 -20.93
CA THR A 515 47.22 50.62 -20.40
C THR A 515 47.00 50.63 -18.89
N ASN A 516 47.72 51.47 -18.14
CA ASN A 516 47.54 51.59 -16.69
C ASN A 516 46.11 52.06 -16.33
N SER A 517 45.56 53.01 -17.07
CA SER A 517 44.18 53.49 -16.89
C SER A 517 43.15 52.43 -17.24
N THR A 518 43.35 51.68 -18.34
CA THR A 518 42.50 50.56 -18.74
C THR A 518 42.59 49.42 -17.74
N VAL A 519 43.77 49.11 -17.21
CA VAL A 519 43.95 48.09 -16.16
C VAL A 519 43.31 48.55 -14.84
N ALA A 520 43.41 49.83 -14.46
CA ALA A 520 42.72 50.37 -13.30
C ALA A 520 41.20 50.36 -13.47
N SER A 521 40.71 50.72 -14.65
CA SER A 521 39.29 50.66 -15.00
C SER A 521 38.79 49.21 -15.05
N LEU A 522 39.56 48.28 -15.63
CA LEU A 522 39.23 46.87 -15.64
C LEU A 522 39.28 46.30 -14.22
N SER A 523 40.27 46.66 -13.41
CA SER A 523 40.35 46.27 -12.00
C SER A 523 39.13 46.76 -11.22
N THR A 524 38.74 48.03 -11.41
CA THR A 524 37.55 48.61 -10.76
C THR A 524 36.25 47.98 -11.29
N SER A 525 36.12 47.79 -12.59
CA SER A 525 34.94 47.17 -13.21
C SER A 525 34.83 45.69 -12.83
N THR A 526 35.94 44.95 -12.82
CA THR A 526 35.99 43.55 -12.40
C THR A 526 35.78 43.43 -10.90
N SER A 527 36.32 44.32 -10.06
CA SER A 527 36.03 44.30 -8.61
C SER A 527 34.57 44.59 -8.35
N THR A 528 33.98 45.58 -9.03
CA THR A 528 32.56 45.93 -8.88
C THR A 528 31.66 44.83 -9.44
N ALA A 529 32.01 44.24 -10.58
CA ALA A 529 31.29 43.13 -11.19
C ALA A 529 31.41 41.85 -10.35
N ILE A 530 32.56 41.54 -9.76
CA ILE A 530 32.73 40.41 -8.84
C ILE A 530 31.93 40.67 -7.56
N GLN A 531 31.91 41.90 -7.04
CA GLN A 531 31.09 42.26 -5.87
C GLN A 531 29.59 42.15 -6.17
N ALA A 532 29.14 42.61 -7.34
CA ALA A 532 27.76 42.46 -7.82
C ALA A 532 27.39 41.02 -8.22
N ALA A 533 28.36 40.22 -8.65
CA ALA A 533 28.20 38.82 -9.02
C ALA A 533 28.51 37.86 -7.87
N ARG A 534 28.82 38.36 -6.66
CA ARG A 534 28.77 37.51 -5.46
C ARG A 534 27.39 36.87 -5.48
N THR A 535 27.34 35.56 -5.32
CA THR A 535 26.07 34.84 -5.24
C THR A 535 25.34 35.36 -4.01
N HIS A 536 24.34 36.23 -4.22
CA HIS A 536 23.45 36.79 -3.19
C HIS A 536 22.45 35.73 -2.64
N TYR A 537 22.83 34.44 -2.74
CA TYR A 537 22.10 33.23 -2.34
C TYR A 537 20.61 33.22 -2.71
N TYR A 538 20.30 32.63 -3.87
CA TYR A 538 18.93 32.40 -4.38
C TYR A 538 18.17 33.71 -4.68
N SER A 539 17.45 33.77 -5.80
CA SER A 539 16.70 34.98 -6.19
C SER A 539 15.63 35.31 -5.14
N VAL A 540 15.90 36.26 -4.24
CA VAL A 540 14.89 36.88 -3.37
C VAL A 540 14.49 38.21 -4.00
N ASN A 541 13.22 38.35 -4.39
CA ASN A 541 12.70 39.61 -4.90
C ASN A 541 12.43 40.54 -3.71
N ASP A 542 13.39 41.41 -3.37
CA ASP A 542 13.30 42.41 -2.31
C ASP A 542 12.51 43.68 -2.71
N ASN A 543 11.80 43.62 -3.85
CA ASN A 543 11.04 44.71 -4.45
C ASN A 543 11.91 45.96 -4.74
N GLY A 544 13.22 45.77 -4.97
CA GLY A 544 14.15 46.82 -5.40
C GLY A 544 14.67 47.70 -4.27
N THR A 545 14.39 47.37 -3.00
CA THR A 545 14.92 48.09 -1.83
C THR A 545 15.75 47.13 -0.98
N GLN A 546 16.98 47.52 -0.69
CA GLN A 546 17.90 46.74 0.15
C GLN A 546 17.32 46.60 1.57
N GLN A 547 17.04 45.37 2.00
CA GLN A 547 16.57 45.03 3.35
C GLN A 547 17.67 44.37 4.20
N ALA A 548 17.37 43.95 5.43
CA ALA A 548 18.31 43.19 6.24
C ALA A 548 18.70 41.86 5.56
N ASN A 549 19.91 41.35 5.87
CA ASN A 549 20.54 40.21 5.18
C ASN A 549 20.88 40.44 3.68
N TYR A 550 20.82 41.68 3.16
CA TYR A 550 21.25 41.99 1.78
C TYR A 550 22.72 41.67 1.49
N ASN A 551 23.59 41.83 2.51
CA ASN A 551 25.01 41.49 2.43
C ASN A 551 25.30 40.00 2.72
N ASN A 552 24.28 39.17 2.93
CA ASN A 552 24.37 37.78 3.41
C ASN A 552 24.91 37.63 4.84
N ASP A 553 24.75 38.65 5.69
CA ASP A 553 25.22 38.67 7.08
C ASP A 553 24.26 37.99 8.08
N GLY A 554 23.11 37.47 7.61
CA GLY A 554 22.09 36.83 8.44
C GLY A 554 22.48 35.46 8.96
N ALA A 555 23.45 34.79 8.33
CA ALA A 555 24.03 33.52 8.79
C ALA A 555 25.14 33.80 9.81
N THR A 556 24.76 34.14 11.04
CA THR A 556 25.72 34.51 12.11
C THR A 556 26.22 33.30 12.90
N GLY A 557 25.49 32.17 12.88
CA GLY A 557 25.90 30.92 13.51
C GLY A 557 27.00 30.20 12.73
N ILE A 558 27.88 29.49 13.43
CA ILE A 558 28.90 28.61 12.81
C ILE A 558 28.19 27.57 11.95
N ASN A 559 28.58 27.44 10.68
CA ASN A 559 27.98 26.52 9.70
C ASN A 559 26.47 26.75 9.43
N ALA A 560 25.96 27.97 9.66
CA ALA A 560 24.55 28.30 9.43
C ALA A 560 24.24 28.68 7.97
N LEU A 561 22.97 28.58 7.59
CA LEU A 561 22.43 29.00 6.29
C LEU A 561 21.29 30.01 6.51
N ALA A 562 21.44 31.23 6.00
CA ALA A 562 20.37 32.24 5.99
C ALA A 562 20.07 32.68 4.55
N MET A 563 18.83 32.48 4.10
CA MET A 563 18.36 32.79 2.75
C MET A 563 17.04 33.54 2.82
N GLY A 564 16.95 34.73 2.23
CA GLY A 564 15.73 35.55 2.27
C GLY A 564 15.95 36.93 2.90
N THR A 565 15.05 37.87 2.59
CA THR A 565 15.02 39.21 3.17
C THR A 565 14.81 39.10 4.68
N SER A 566 15.64 39.77 5.48
CA SER A 566 15.57 39.72 6.96
C SER A 566 15.70 38.32 7.59
N ALA A 567 16.14 37.30 6.83
CA ALA A 567 16.36 35.96 7.37
C ALA A 567 17.55 35.95 8.33
N THR A 568 17.40 35.31 9.49
CA THR A 568 18.41 35.24 10.56
C THR A 568 18.62 33.79 10.99
N ALA A 569 19.82 33.25 10.77
CA ALA A 569 20.25 31.93 11.23
C ALA A 569 21.40 32.09 12.23
N ALA A 570 21.06 32.35 13.50
CA ALA A 570 22.04 32.66 14.55
C ALA A 570 22.55 31.44 15.32
N GLY A 571 21.81 30.33 15.30
CA GLY A 571 22.25 29.09 15.93
C GLY A 571 23.37 28.40 15.13
N ALA A 572 24.26 27.65 15.81
CA ALA A 572 25.24 26.81 15.12
C ALA A 572 24.53 25.72 14.29
N SER A 573 24.97 25.51 13.05
CA SER A 573 24.35 24.59 12.06
C SER A 573 22.86 24.85 11.82
N SER A 574 22.38 26.08 12.02
CA SER A 574 20.98 26.45 11.83
C SER A 574 20.65 26.80 10.38
N VAL A 575 19.36 26.72 10.01
CA VAL A 575 18.86 27.02 8.66
C VAL A 575 17.69 27.98 8.77
N ALA A 576 17.77 29.17 8.17
CA ALA A 576 16.69 30.14 8.03
C ALA A 576 16.44 30.43 6.54
N VAL A 577 15.26 30.11 6.02
CA VAL A 577 14.92 30.28 4.60
C VAL A 577 13.56 30.96 4.46
N GLY A 578 13.50 32.20 3.98
CA GLY A 578 12.26 32.96 3.77
C GLY A 578 12.31 34.38 4.35
N ASP A 579 11.36 35.23 3.95
CA ASP A 579 11.27 36.61 4.42
C ASP A 579 10.99 36.66 5.94
N GLY A 580 11.95 37.18 6.72
CA GLY A 580 11.87 37.25 8.19
C GLY A 580 11.99 35.89 8.90
N ALA A 581 12.43 34.83 8.23
CA ALA A 581 12.65 33.52 8.88
C ALA A 581 13.75 33.63 9.96
N ASN A 582 13.52 33.04 11.14
CA ASN A 582 14.37 33.22 12.31
C ASN A 582 14.70 31.88 12.98
N ALA A 583 15.93 31.40 12.82
CA ALA A 583 16.50 30.20 13.43
C ALA A 583 17.60 30.57 14.46
N ASN A 584 17.21 30.89 15.70
CA ASN A 584 18.11 31.47 16.70
C ASN A 584 18.91 30.46 17.53
N SER A 585 18.54 29.17 17.50
CA SER A 585 19.11 28.15 18.38
C SER A 585 19.87 27.06 17.59
N ASN A 586 20.81 26.37 18.26
CA ASN A 586 21.67 25.38 17.62
C ASN A 586 20.85 24.27 16.93
N GLY A 587 21.16 23.99 15.66
CA GLY A 587 20.46 23.00 14.84
C GLY A 587 19.01 23.36 14.49
N ALA A 588 18.55 24.58 14.77
CA ALA A 588 17.18 25.00 14.45
C ALA A 588 16.97 25.20 12.93
N VAL A 589 15.77 24.89 12.45
CA VAL A 589 15.38 25.01 11.03
C VAL A 589 14.11 25.85 10.94
N ALA A 590 14.20 27.05 10.37
CA ALA A 590 13.08 27.94 10.06
C ALA A 590 12.95 28.09 8.54
N ILE A 591 11.83 27.66 7.94
CA ILE A 591 11.61 27.73 6.48
C ILE A 591 10.22 28.30 6.22
N GLY A 592 10.10 29.47 5.59
CA GLY A 592 8.86 30.18 5.31
C GLY A 592 8.88 31.63 5.79
N GLN A 593 7.93 32.44 5.32
CA GLN A 593 7.80 33.83 5.76
C GLN A 593 7.54 33.88 7.27
N SER A 594 8.37 34.61 8.02
CA SER A 594 8.25 34.80 9.47
C SER A 594 8.21 33.48 10.27
N ALA A 595 8.75 32.39 9.74
CA ALA A 595 8.91 31.15 10.48
C ALA A 595 9.90 31.36 11.63
N MET A 596 9.51 31.06 12.86
CA MET A 596 10.35 31.23 14.07
C MET A 596 10.70 29.86 14.66
N ALA A 597 11.96 29.45 14.55
CA ALA A 597 12.52 28.27 15.22
C ALA A 597 13.53 28.71 16.28
N THR A 598 13.06 28.90 17.52
CA THR A 598 13.84 29.51 18.61
C THR A 598 14.24 28.53 19.71
N GLY A 599 13.70 27.31 19.74
CA GLY A 599 14.17 26.23 20.61
C GLY A 599 15.38 25.47 20.02
N GLY A 600 16.18 24.82 20.87
CA GLY A 600 17.30 23.97 20.42
C GLY A 600 16.83 22.83 19.52
N MET A 601 17.41 22.68 18.33
CA MET A 601 16.97 21.72 17.31
C MET A 601 15.49 21.83 16.90
N ALA A 602 14.84 22.99 17.09
CA ALA A 602 13.45 23.20 16.71
C ALA A 602 13.28 23.30 15.18
N VAL A 603 12.13 22.87 14.67
CA VAL A 603 11.79 22.89 13.23
C VAL A 603 10.50 23.66 13.02
N SER A 604 10.56 24.79 12.33
CA SER A 604 9.43 25.63 11.95
C SER A 604 9.35 25.75 10.43
N ILE A 605 8.34 25.16 9.78
CA ILE A 605 8.23 25.11 8.31
C ILE A 605 6.85 25.58 7.84
N GLY A 606 6.78 26.77 7.25
CA GLY A 606 5.61 27.42 6.69
C GLY A 606 5.47 28.87 7.17
N VAL A 607 4.34 29.53 6.88
CA VAL A 607 4.17 30.96 7.17
C VAL A 607 3.82 31.16 8.65
N ALA A 608 4.50 32.12 9.29
CA ALA A 608 4.26 32.58 10.66
C ALA A 608 4.19 31.46 11.74
N ASN A 609 4.79 30.31 11.49
CA ASN A 609 4.88 29.22 12.48
C ASN A 609 5.86 29.58 13.60
N THR A 610 5.55 29.20 14.83
CA THR A 610 6.41 29.35 15.99
C THR A 610 6.75 28.00 16.59
N ALA A 611 8.01 27.57 16.51
CA ALA A 611 8.57 26.42 17.22
C ALA A 611 9.62 26.92 18.23
N SER A 612 9.23 27.12 19.49
CA SER A 612 10.09 27.72 20.52
C SER A 612 10.54 26.77 21.64
N GLY A 613 9.94 25.58 21.72
CA GLY A 613 10.43 24.54 22.63
C GLY A 613 11.63 23.79 22.04
N ASP A 614 12.52 23.29 22.89
CA ASP A 614 13.64 22.43 22.44
C ASP A 614 13.10 21.18 21.74
N GLY A 615 13.54 20.91 20.52
CA GLY A 615 13.06 19.82 19.66
C GLY A 615 11.61 19.98 19.19
N ALA A 616 11.00 21.16 19.34
CA ALA A 616 9.63 21.40 18.91
C ALA A 616 9.52 21.45 17.37
N VAL A 617 8.39 21.02 16.83
CA VAL A 617 8.11 20.97 15.39
C VAL A 617 6.80 21.68 15.08
N ALA A 618 6.84 22.77 14.33
CA ALA A 618 5.66 23.50 13.83
C ALA A 618 5.67 23.49 12.29
N ILE A 619 4.67 22.88 11.65
CA ILE A 619 4.63 22.74 10.17
C ILE A 619 3.24 23.12 9.64
N GLY A 620 3.18 24.07 8.69
CA GLY A 620 1.95 24.57 8.05
C GLY A 620 1.75 26.09 8.19
N ASP A 621 0.54 26.60 8.45
CA ASP A 621 0.27 28.06 8.47
C ASP A 621 -0.96 28.44 9.32
N PRO A 622 -0.83 29.27 10.38
CA PRO A 622 0.28 29.33 11.32
C PRO A 622 0.07 28.32 12.47
N ASN A 623 1.12 27.70 12.99
CA ASN A 623 1.08 26.79 14.14
C ASN A 623 2.04 27.26 15.25
N VAL A 624 1.72 26.92 16.49
CA VAL A 624 2.46 27.32 17.69
C VAL A 624 2.85 26.07 18.49
N ALA A 625 4.11 25.67 18.42
CA ALA A 625 4.70 24.56 19.19
C ALA A 625 5.74 25.09 20.19
N THR A 626 5.35 25.29 21.45
CA THR A 626 6.22 25.94 22.45
C THR A 626 6.70 24.99 23.55
N GLY A 627 6.07 23.83 23.71
CA GLY A 627 6.53 22.81 24.66
C GLY A 627 7.79 22.09 24.16
N THR A 628 8.64 21.62 25.07
CA THR A 628 9.80 20.78 24.70
C THR A 628 9.32 19.51 24.00
N GLY A 629 9.83 19.25 22.79
CA GLY A 629 9.40 18.11 21.94
C GLY A 629 7.95 18.18 21.45
N ALA A 630 7.29 19.34 21.55
CA ALA A 630 5.91 19.50 21.09
C ALA A 630 5.83 19.52 19.56
N VAL A 631 4.73 19.02 19.00
CA VAL A 631 4.51 18.95 17.55
C VAL A 631 3.15 19.56 17.21
N ALA A 632 3.15 20.60 16.37
CA ALA A 632 1.96 21.22 15.82
C ALA A 632 1.98 21.16 14.28
N LEU A 633 1.00 20.49 13.67
CA LEU A 633 0.98 20.22 12.23
C LEU A 633 -0.39 20.56 11.61
N GLY A 634 -0.40 21.41 10.58
CA GLY A 634 -1.61 21.82 9.85
C GLY A 634 -1.81 23.34 9.89
N ALA A 635 -2.95 23.83 10.36
CA ALA A 635 -3.22 25.27 10.42
C ALA A 635 -3.82 25.68 11.77
N ASN A 636 -3.35 26.77 12.37
CA ASN A 636 -3.83 27.32 13.65
C ASN A 636 -3.72 26.36 14.85
N ASN A 637 -2.87 25.33 14.81
CA ASN A 637 -2.72 24.41 15.95
C ASN A 637 -1.78 24.98 17.00
N THR A 638 -2.08 24.70 18.26
CA THR A 638 -1.31 25.13 19.43
C THR A 638 -0.91 23.89 20.26
N ALA A 639 0.38 23.59 20.34
CA ALA A 639 0.95 22.53 21.17
C ALA A 639 1.94 23.14 22.18
N THR A 640 1.46 23.45 23.38
CA THR A 640 2.25 24.17 24.41
C THR A 640 2.73 23.26 25.54
N GLY A 641 2.13 22.08 25.70
CA GLY A 641 2.59 21.08 26.66
C GLY A 641 3.88 20.37 26.20
N ASN A 642 4.74 19.98 27.14
CA ASN A 642 5.93 19.18 26.81
C ASN A 642 5.53 17.85 26.19
N GLY A 643 6.07 17.51 25.03
CA GLY A 643 5.71 16.32 24.25
C GLY A 643 4.26 16.31 23.75
N ALA A 644 3.57 17.45 23.73
CA ALA A 644 2.19 17.55 23.26
C ALA A 644 2.11 17.47 21.72
N LEU A 645 1.00 16.96 21.21
CA LEU A 645 0.75 16.78 19.78
C LEU A 645 -0.57 17.42 19.36
N ALA A 646 -0.53 18.44 18.50
CA ALA A 646 -1.72 19.08 17.94
C ALA A 646 -1.72 18.96 16.40
N ILE A 647 -2.62 18.16 15.82
CA ILE A 647 -2.65 17.91 14.37
C ILE A 647 -4.03 18.22 13.78
N GLY A 648 -4.06 19.04 12.74
CA GLY A 648 -5.26 19.34 11.95
C GLY A 648 -5.50 20.83 11.81
N ASN A 649 -6.66 21.33 12.24
CA ASN A 649 -6.97 22.76 12.20
C ASN A 649 -7.47 23.29 13.55
N ALA A 650 -6.89 24.37 14.05
CA ALA A 650 -7.31 25.05 15.28
C ALA A 650 -7.31 24.17 16.56
N ASN A 651 -6.51 23.10 16.60
CA ASN A 651 -6.46 22.23 17.79
C ASN A 651 -5.55 22.80 18.88
N SER A 652 -5.83 22.47 20.14
CA SER A 652 -5.11 22.96 21.31
C SER A 652 -4.70 21.80 22.23
N ALA A 653 -3.42 21.43 22.22
CA ALA A 653 -2.82 20.43 23.10
C ALA A 653 -1.91 21.13 24.13
N THR A 654 -2.48 21.50 25.28
CA THR A 654 -1.79 22.33 26.29
C THR A 654 -1.24 21.52 27.46
N GLY A 655 -1.75 20.31 27.67
CA GLY A 655 -1.24 19.41 28.70
C GLY A 655 0.08 18.74 28.32
N ALA A 656 0.96 18.47 29.29
CA ALA A 656 2.16 17.65 29.05
C ALA A 656 1.76 16.25 28.54
N GLY A 657 2.36 15.80 27.43
CA GLY A 657 2.05 14.53 26.77
C GLY A 657 0.62 14.42 26.21
N SER A 658 -0.09 15.55 26.06
CA SER A 658 -1.46 15.56 25.55
C SER A 658 -1.52 15.46 24.03
N ILE A 659 -2.64 14.95 23.49
CA ILE A 659 -2.84 14.82 22.04
C ILE A 659 -4.20 15.40 21.65
N ALA A 660 -4.22 16.37 20.75
CA ALA A 660 -5.42 16.92 20.13
C ALA A 660 -5.37 16.70 18.61
N LEU A 661 -6.27 15.87 18.08
CA LEU A 661 -6.34 15.50 16.66
C LEU A 661 -7.73 15.76 16.10
N GLY A 662 -7.82 16.64 15.09
CA GLY A 662 -9.09 16.95 14.42
C GLY A 662 -9.21 18.41 13.99
N ASN A 663 -10.38 18.99 14.25
CA ASN A 663 -10.65 20.42 14.04
C ASN A 663 -11.16 21.02 15.36
N THR A 664 -10.52 22.06 15.89
CA THR A 664 -10.94 22.71 17.14
C THR A 664 -10.99 21.75 18.35
N SER A 665 -10.20 20.67 18.34
CA SER A 665 -10.11 19.73 19.45
C SER A 665 -9.18 20.26 20.55
N THR A 666 -9.50 19.99 21.82
CA THR A 666 -8.78 20.52 22.98
C THR A 666 -8.38 19.39 23.93
N ALA A 667 -7.08 19.19 24.11
CA ALA A 667 -6.51 18.32 25.13
C ALA A 667 -5.81 19.19 26.18
N GLY A 668 -6.59 19.62 27.18
CA GLY A 668 -6.25 20.70 28.10
C GLY A 668 -5.30 20.31 29.24
N ALA A 669 -5.28 19.02 29.61
CA ALA A 669 -4.61 18.51 30.81
C ALA A 669 -3.54 17.46 30.49
N ALA A 670 -2.64 17.21 31.45
CA ALA A 670 -1.54 16.26 31.29
C ALA A 670 -2.06 14.85 30.91
N GLY A 671 -1.47 14.24 29.88
CA GLY A 671 -1.84 12.92 29.37
C GLY A 671 -3.24 12.83 28.75
N SER A 672 -3.96 13.95 28.58
CA SER A 672 -5.31 13.95 28.00
C SER A 672 -5.28 13.75 26.48
N LEU A 673 -6.27 13.05 25.94
CA LEU A 673 -6.40 12.71 24.53
C LEU A 673 -7.76 13.19 24.00
N ALA A 674 -7.76 14.06 22.99
CA ALA A 674 -8.96 14.55 22.31
C ALA A 674 -8.91 14.18 20.82
N PHE A 675 -9.76 13.24 20.42
CA PHE A 675 -9.81 12.71 19.05
C PHE A 675 -11.15 13.02 18.38
N GLY A 676 -11.13 13.90 17.38
CA GLY A 676 -12.31 14.29 16.62
C GLY A 676 -12.58 15.79 16.68
N SER A 677 -13.37 16.30 15.73
CA SER A 677 -13.73 17.72 15.67
C SER A 677 -14.44 18.17 16.95
N ASN A 678 -14.02 19.26 17.58
CA ASN A 678 -14.58 19.77 18.84
C ASN A 678 -14.52 18.78 20.03
N ALA A 679 -13.67 17.74 19.99
CA ALA A 679 -13.47 16.86 21.14
C ALA A 679 -12.72 17.63 22.24
N ILE A 680 -13.14 17.50 23.50
CA ILE A 680 -12.58 18.24 24.64
C ILE A 680 -12.24 17.27 25.78
N ALA A 681 -10.96 17.15 26.11
CA ALA A 681 -10.44 16.39 27.24
C ALA A 681 -9.66 17.30 28.18
N ASN A 682 -10.27 17.74 29.29
CA ASN A 682 -9.74 18.79 30.16
C ASN A 682 -9.26 18.30 31.54
N ASN A 683 -9.38 17.01 31.84
CA ASN A 683 -8.81 16.43 33.07
C ASN A 683 -7.64 15.50 32.76
N VAL A 684 -6.79 15.27 33.76
CA VAL A 684 -5.57 14.48 33.64
C VAL A 684 -5.90 13.05 33.17
N ASN A 685 -5.20 12.56 32.15
CA ASN A 685 -5.37 11.23 31.55
C ASN A 685 -6.78 10.92 30.97
N ASP A 686 -7.61 11.93 30.74
CA ASP A 686 -8.92 11.73 30.12
C ASP A 686 -8.82 11.44 28.62
N VAL A 687 -9.80 10.73 28.07
CA VAL A 687 -9.93 10.48 26.63
C VAL A 687 -11.30 10.92 26.14
N ALA A 688 -11.36 11.95 25.28
CA ALA A 688 -12.54 12.32 24.51
C ALA A 688 -12.44 11.71 23.10
N LEU A 689 -13.30 10.75 22.80
CA LEU A 689 -13.27 9.98 21.55
C LEU A 689 -14.52 10.28 20.70
N GLY A 690 -14.32 10.88 19.54
CA GLY A 690 -15.38 11.25 18.59
C GLY A 690 -15.67 12.75 18.56
N SER A 691 -16.35 13.19 17.49
CA SER A 691 -16.69 14.59 17.27
C SER A 691 -17.59 15.15 18.39
N GLY A 692 -17.24 16.27 18.99
CA GLY A 692 -17.99 16.91 20.07
C GLY A 692 -18.05 16.09 21.37
N SER A 693 -17.23 15.05 21.52
CA SER A 693 -17.12 14.32 22.78
C SER A 693 -16.46 15.20 23.83
N VAL A 694 -17.02 15.25 25.04
CA VAL A 694 -16.51 16.08 26.13
C VAL A 694 -16.31 15.21 27.36
N THR A 695 -15.13 15.25 27.98
CA THR A 695 -14.89 14.55 29.25
C THR A 695 -15.37 15.39 30.43
N SER A 696 -15.71 14.71 31.52
CA SER A 696 -16.06 15.30 32.82
C SER A 696 -15.15 14.71 33.90
N THR A 697 -15.12 15.32 35.09
CA THR A 697 -14.36 14.78 36.21
C THR A 697 -14.82 13.35 36.55
N ALA A 698 -13.86 12.44 36.79
CA ALA A 698 -14.17 11.07 37.19
C ALA A 698 -15.10 11.04 38.42
N ASN A 699 -16.19 10.28 38.33
CA ASN A 699 -17.23 10.23 39.36
C ASN A 699 -17.14 8.92 40.18
N PRO A 700 -16.68 8.96 41.44
CA PRO A 700 -16.58 7.77 42.30
C PRO A 700 -17.97 7.21 42.62
N THR A 701 -18.21 5.96 42.22
CA THR A 701 -19.48 5.26 42.53
C THR A 701 -19.17 3.95 43.26
N SER A 702 -19.38 3.93 44.57
CA SER A 702 -18.88 2.84 45.43
C SER A 702 -19.80 1.64 45.55
N ASN A 703 -21.10 1.86 45.41
CA ASN A 703 -22.13 0.84 45.60
C ASN A 703 -23.48 1.27 44.99
N VAL A 704 -24.42 0.33 44.97
CA VAL A 704 -25.85 0.57 44.74
C VAL A 704 -26.69 -0.16 45.78
N ALA A 705 -27.79 0.46 46.23
CA ALA A 705 -28.78 -0.20 47.08
C ALA A 705 -29.96 -0.72 46.24
N ILE A 706 -30.19 -2.03 46.23
CA ILE A 706 -31.32 -2.67 45.55
C ILE A 706 -32.14 -3.39 46.62
N GLY A 707 -33.41 -3.00 46.79
CA GLY A 707 -34.29 -3.63 47.79
C GLY A 707 -33.79 -3.52 49.24
N GLY A 708 -33.04 -2.47 49.58
CA GLY A 708 -32.45 -2.27 50.90
C GLY A 708 -31.11 -3.00 51.14
N VAL A 709 -30.64 -3.82 50.19
CA VAL A 709 -29.33 -4.48 50.25
C VAL A 709 -28.31 -3.67 49.44
N THR A 710 -27.14 -3.42 50.02
CA THR A 710 -26.05 -2.66 49.38
C THR A 710 -25.10 -3.60 48.66
N TYR A 711 -24.87 -3.35 47.36
CA TYR A 711 -23.93 -4.08 46.52
C TYR A 711 -22.73 -3.18 46.20
N ALA A 712 -21.54 -3.53 46.66
CA ALA A 712 -20.33 -2.79 46.37
C ALA A 712 -19.85 -3.01 44.92
N PHE A 713 -19.28 -1.97 44.30
CA PHE A 713 -18.67 -2.05 42.98
C PHE A 713 -17.14 -2.11 43.06
N ALA A 714 -16.53 -2.86 42.13
CA ALA A 714 -15.10 -2.79 41.87
C ALA A 714 -14.75 -1.46 41.17
N GLY A 715 -13.50 -0.99 41.33
CA GLY A 715 -13.03 0.23 40.64
C GLY A 715 -13.72 1.52 41.10
N ASN A 716 -14.22 1.58 42.34
CA ASN A 716 -15.01 2.68 42.89
C ASN A 716 -14.34 4.07 42.96
N SER A 717 -13.05 4.17 42.62
CA SER A 717 -12.26 5.40 42.63
C SER A 717 -11.53 5.59 41.29
N PRO A 718 -12.26 5.84 40.19
CA PRO A 718 -11.66 6.07 38.88
C PRO A 718 -10.79 7.34 38.89
N THR A 719 -9.64 7.29 38.22
CA THR A 719 -8.70 8.42 38.15
C THR A 719 -8.89 9.31 36.92
N SER A 720 -9.54 8.81 35.87
CA SER A 720 -9.89 9.53 34.64
C SER A 720 -11.10 8.88 33.97
N VAL A 721 -11.61 9.50 32.89
CA VAL A 721 -12.74 8.97 32.11
C VAL A 721 -12.42 8.85 30.62
N VAL A 722 -13.10 7.90 29.97
CA VAL A 722 -13.21 7.84 28.50
C VAL A 722 -14.63 8.27 28.13
N SER A 723 -14.77 9.37 27.40
CA SER A 723 -16.05 9.89 26.92
C SER A 723 -16.21 9.69 25.42
N VAL A 724 -17.36 9.15 25.00
CA VAL A 724 -17.73 8.97 23.58
C VAL A 724 -18.79 9.97 23.09
N GLY A 725 -19.16 10.96 23.91
CA GLY A 725 -20.14 12.00 23.57
C GLY A 725 -20.23 13.08 24.64
N ALA A 726 -20.83 14.22 24.33
CA ALA A 726 -21.17 15.21 25.34
C ALA A 726 -22.46 14.82 26.08
N PRO A 727 -22.71 15.35 27.30
CA PRO A 727 -24.01 15.22 27.95
C PRO A 727 -25.15 15.68 27.01
N GLY A 728 -26.16 14.83 26.81
CA GLY A 728 -27.26 15.05 25.87
C GLY A 728 -26.95 14.71 24.40
N ALA A 729 -25.73 14.27 24.11
CA ALA A 729 -25.26 13.82 22.79
C ALA A 729 -24.45 12.51 22.91
N GLU A 730 -24.96 11.58 23.70
CA GLU A 730 -24.33 10.28 23.97
C GLU A 730 -24.34 9.37 22.71
N ARG A 731 -23.34 8.48 22.62
CA ARG A 731 -23.20 7.52 21.51
C ARG A 731 -23.38 6.09 21.98
N GLN A 732 -23.91 5.25 21.10
CA GLN A 732 -23.93 3.81 21.31
C GLN A 732 -22.52 3.23 21.18
N ILE A 733 -22.15 2.33 22.09
CA ILE A 733 -20.93 1.51 21.98
C ILE A 733 -21.37 0.13 21.51
N THR A 734 -21.11 -0.19 20.25
CA THR A 734 -21.47 -1.48 19.63
C THR A 734 -20.27 -2.42 19.61
N ASN A 735 -20.53 -3.73 19.39
CA ASN A 735 -19.50 -4.78 19.35
C ASN A 735 -18.71 -4.96 20.66
N VAL A 736 -19.31 -4.62 21.81
CA VAL A 736 -18.74 -4.91 23.13
C VAL A 736 -18.87 -6.40 23.42
N ALA A 737 -17.75 -7.11 23.52
CA ALA A 737 -17.71 -8.50 23.96
C ALA A 737 -18.27 -8.64 25.39
N ALA A 738 -18.69 -9.85 25.78
CA ALA A 738 -19.20 -10.07 27.13
C ALA A 738 -18.09 -9.81 28.17
N GLY A 739 -18.32 -8.85 29.07
CA GLY A 739 -17.40 -8.53 30.16
C GLY A 739 -17.33 -9.67 31.19
N ARG A 740 -16.26 -9.78 31.98
CA ARG A 740 -16.22 -10.77 33.06
C ARG A 740 -17.26 -10.39 34.13
N ILE A 741 -18.05 -11.35 34.60
CA ILE A 741 -19.02 -11.15 35.69
C ILE A 741 -18.39 -11.70 36.98
N SER A 742 -17.77 -10.82 37.77
CA SER A 742 -17.21 -11.14 39.10
C SER A 742 -17.19 -9.90 40.00
N ALA A 743 -17.02 -10.09 41.32
CA ALA A 743 -16.98 -9.00 42.29
C ALA A 743 -15.81 -8.01 42.11
N THR A 744 -14.80 -8.38 41.32
CA THR A 744 -13.60 -7.55 41.06
C THR A 744 -13.55 -7.02 39.63
N SER A 745 -14.56 -7.29 38.81
CA SER A 745 -14.57 -6.91 37.39
C SER A 745 -14.85 -5.43 37.19
N THR A 746 -14.10 -4.78 36.30
CA THR A 746 -14.30 -3.41 35.83
C THR A 746 -14.62 -3.37 34.33
N ASP A 747 -14.95 -4.52 33.73
CA ASP A 747 -15.26 -4.64 32.30
C ASP A 747 -16.65 -4.02 32.01
N ALA A 748 -16.84 -3.46 30.82
CA ALA A 748 -18.18 -3.05 30.37
C ALA A 748 -19.08 -4.28 30.16
N VAL A 749 -20.29 -4.25 30.72
CA VAL A 749 -21.31 -5.30 30.54
C VAL A 749 -22.12 -5.00 29.29
N ASN A 750 -22.25 -5.97 28.39
CA ASN A 750 -23.03 -5.77 27.16
C ASN A 750 -24.52 -6.16 27.34
N GLY A 751 -25.33 -5.87 26.31
CA GLY A 751 -26.78 -6.11 26.35
C GLY A 751 -27.17 -7.59 26.50
N SER A 752 -26.39 -8.54 26.01
CA SER A 752 -26.71 -9.97 26.12
C SER A 752 -26.51 -10.50 27.56
N GLN A 753 -25.52 -9.98 28.28
CA GLN A 753 -25.31 -10.30 29.70
C GLN A 753 -26.42 -9.74 30.58
N LEU A 754 -26.80 -8.48 30.37
CA LEU A 754 -27.92 -7.88 31.09
C LEU A 754 -29.24 -8.61 30.78
N ASN A 755 -29.47 -9.00 29.52
CA ASN A 755 -30.63 -9.81 29.15
C ASN A 755 -30.62 -11.19 29.82
N ALA A 756 -29.46 -11.86 29.89
CA ALA A 756 -29.34 -13.14 30.59
C ALA A 756 -29.68 -13.00 32.09
N THR A 757 -29.20 -11.94 32.75
CA THR A 757 -29.59 -11.62 34.14
C THR A 757 -31.08 -11.33 34.26
N ASN A 758 -31.66 -10.52 33.37
CA ASN A 758 -33.10 -10.22 33.38
C ASN A 758 -33.97 -11.46 33.14
N MET A 759 -33.54 -12.37 32.26
CA MET A 759 -34.20 -13.67 32.07
C MET A 759 -34.14 -14.51 33.35
N ALA A 760 -33.01 -14.51 34.06
CA ALA A 760 -32.88 -15.21 35.34
C ALA A 760 -33.78 -14.58 36.42
N VAL A 761 -33.87 -13.26 36.49
CA VAL A 761 -34.77 -12.54 37.40
C VAL A 761 -36.24 -12.80 37.06
N ASN A 762 -36.62 -12.77 35.79
CA ASN A 762 -37.99 -13.12 35.36
C ASN A 762 -38.34 -14.57 35.68
N SER A 763 -37.39 -15.49 35.51
CA SER A 763 -37.56 -16.89 35.90
C SER A 763 -37.77 -17.01 37.41
N LEU A 764 -36.95 -16.34 38.21
CA LEU A 764 -37.11 -16.29 39.67
C LEU A 764 -38.46 -15.68 40.06
N SER A 765 -38.86 -14.55 39.45
CA SER A 765 -40.17 -13.91 39.68
C SER A 765 -41.32 -14.84 39.33
N THR A 766 -41.23 -15.58 38.22
CA THR A 766 -42.25 -16.55 37.80
C THR A 766 -42.30 -17.72 38.77
N SER A 767 -41.15 -18.26 39.18
CA SER A 767 -41.06 -19.31 40.20
C SER A 767 -41.63 -18.85 41.54
N THR A 768 -41.29 -17.65 42.02
CA THR A 768 -41.85 -17.08 43.25
C THR A 768 -43.35 -16.86 43.13
N SER A 769 -43.86 -16.31 42.03
CA SER A 769 -45.31 -16.18 41.78
C SER A 769 -46.01 -17.54 41.74
N ASN A 770 -45.40 -18.56 41.15
CA ASN A 770 -45.93 -19.92 41.13
C ASN A 770 -45.87 -20.58 42.52
N SER A 771 -44.81 -20.35 43.29
CA SER A 771 -44.71 -20.83 44.67
C SER A 771 -45.69 -20.11 45.59
N ILE A 772 -45.88 -18.80 45.45
CA ILE A 772 -46.92 -18.04 46.16
C ILE A 772 -48.30 -18.51 45.70
N THR A 773 -48.53 -18.75 44.41
CA THR A 773 -49.79 -19.30 43.90
C THR A 773 -50.02 -20.71 44.47
N SER A 774 -48.99 -21.56 44.51
CA SER A 774 -49.05 -22.92 45.07
C SER A 774 -49.21 -22.91 46.59
N LEU A 775 -48.60 -21.93 47.28
CA LEU A 775 -48.81 -21.69 48.70
C LEU A 775 -50.17 -21.06 48.94
N SER A 776 -50.73 -20.30 47.99
CA SER A 776 -52.06 -19.71 48.09
C SER A 776 -53.14 -20.73 47.77
N THR A 777 -52.91 -21.69 46.86
CA THR A 777 -53.79 -22.84 46.64
C THR A 777 -53.61 -23.83 47.77
N GLY A 778 -52.40 -24.04 48.27
CA GLY A 778 -52.11 -24.79 49.50
C GLY A 778 -52.82 -24.18 50.70
N LEU A 779 -52.65 -22.89 50.97
CA LEU A 779 -53.36 -22.12 52.00
C LEU A 779 -54.83 -21.95 51.68
N ASN A 780 -55.30 -22.04 50.44
CA ASN A 780 -56.72 -22.09 50.10
C ASN A 780 -57.25 -23.50 50.31
N THR A 781 -56.47 -24.57 50.17
CA THR A 781 -56.84 -25.90 50.67
C THR A 781 -56.73 -25.96 52.20
N THR A 782 -55.86 -25.18 52.84
CA THR A 782 -55.77 -24.96 54.29
C THR A 782 -56.87 -24.03 54.82
N ASN A 783 -57.32 -23.05 54.04
CA ASN A 783 -58.41 -22.10 54.31
C ASN A 783 -59.73 -22.63 53.78
N SER A 784 -59.76 -23.66 52.95
CA SER A 784 -60.93 -24.48 52.63
C SER A 784 -61.01 -25.64 53.60
N THR A 785 -59.89 -26.08 54.21
CA THR A 785 -59.93 -26.87 55.45
C THR A 785 -60.19 -26.01 56.68
N VAL A 786 -59.85 -24.71 56.73
CA VAL A 786 -60.17 -23.77 57.83
C VAL A 786 -61.50 -23.03 57.61
N ALA A 787 -61.99 -22.86 56.37
CA ALA A 787 -63.35 -22.44 56.06
C ALA A 787 -64.30 -23.62 56.06
N SER A 788 -63.88 -24.85 55.73
CA SER A 788 -64.62 -26.04 56.19
C SER A 788 -64.44 -26.27 57.70
N LEU A 789 -63.39 -25.75 58.36
CA LEU A 789 -63.32 -25.59 59.83
C LEU A 789 -63.90 -24.25 60.31
N SER A 790 -64.68 -23.51 59.51
CA SER A 790 -65.43 -22.32 59.96
C SER A 790 -66.90 -22.35 59.51
N THR A 791 -67.27 -23.26 58.60
CA THR A 791 -68.64 -23.72 58.37
C THR A 791 -68.92 -25.16 58.79
N SER A 792 -67.92 -25.97 59.21
CA SER A 792 -68.15 -27.25 59.94
C SER A 792 -67.79 -27.21 61.44
N THR A 793 -67.21 -26.12 61.95
CA THR A 793 -67.05 -25.85 63.40
C THR A 793 -68.23 -25.11 64.04
N ALA A 794 -69.34 -24.97 63.33
CA ALA A 794 -70.64 -24.69 63.95
C ALA A 794 -71.51 -25.96 64.13
N THR A 795 -71.01 -27.15 63.74
CA THR A 795 -71.70 -28.44 63.95
C THR A 795 -70.80 -29.59 64.45
N GLY A 796 -69.46 -29.44 64.41
CA GLY A 796 -68.48 -30.46 64.83
C GLY A 796 -68.00 -30.42 66.29
N PHE A 797 -68.34 -29.41 67.09
CA PHE A 797 -67.98 -29.36 68.52
C PHE A 797 -68.85 -30.25 69.44
N THR A 798 -69.84 -30.96 68.89
CA THR A 798 -70.59 -32.05 69.57
C THR A 798 -69.84 -33.39 69.51
N SER A 799 -68.75 -33.49 68.73
CA SER A 799 -68.02 -34.75 68.48
C SER A 799 -66.63 -34.82 69.12
N LEU A 800 -66.18 -33.77 69.81
CA LEU A 800 -65.00 -33.85 70.71
C LEU A 800 -65.41 -34.15 72.16
N SER A 801 -66.68 -33.95 72.53
CA SER A 801 -67.31 -34.53 73.73
C SER A 801 -67.51 -36.05 73.63
N THR A 802 -67.42 -36.64 72.43
CA THR A 802 -67.45 -38.10 72.24
C THR A 802 -66.08 -38.77 72.33
N GLY A 803 -64.97 -38.04 72.28
CA GLY A 803 -63.64 -38.57 72.60
C GLY A 803 -63.47 -38.90 74.09
N LEU A 804 -64.10 -38.12 74.97
CA LEU A 804 -64.24 -38.42 76.39
C LEU A 804 -65.37 -39.43 76.70
N ASN A 805 -66.36 -39.60 75.80
CA ASN A 805 -67.39 -40.65 75.90
C ASN A 805 -66.92 -42.00 75.33
N SER A 806 -65.92 -42.05 74.44
CA SER A 806 -65.47 -43.31 73.83
C SER A 806 -64.51 -44.12 74.70
N THR A 807 -63.93 -43.53 75.74
CA THR A 807 -63.32 -44.26 76.88
C THR A 807 -64.39 -44.80 77.83
N ASN A 808 -65.56 -44.16 77.91
CA ASN A 808 -66.74 -44.64 78.66
C ASN A 808 -67.54 -45.70 77.85
N ALA A 809 -67.50 -45.65 76.52
CA ALA A 809 -68.16 -46.60 75.62
C ALA A 809 -67.33 -47.86 75.33
N THR A 810 -66.02 -47.88 75.62
CA THR A 810 -65.25 -49.14 75.69
C THR A 810 -65.62 -49.95 76.95
N VAL A 811 -66.06 -49.29 78.02
CA VAL A 811 -66.65 -49.94 79.22
C VAL A 811 -68.12 -50.34 78.97
N ALA A 812 -68.89 -49.56 78.20
CA ALA A 812 -70.27 -49.91 77.82
C ALA A 812 -70.37 -50.97 76.69
N SER A 813 -69.42 -51.02 75.76
CA SER A 813 -69.37 -52.05 74.68
C SER A 813 -68.86 -53.40 75.18
N LEU A 814 -68.09 -53.44 76.27
CA LEU A 814 -67.82 -54.67 77.00
C LEU A 814 -69.09 -55.16 77.73
N SER A 815 -69.94 -54.23 78.21
CA SER A 815 -71.20 -54.58 78.88
C SER A 815 -72.29 -55.09 77.92
N THR A 816 -72.42 -54.56 76.70
CA THR A 816 -73.41 -55.04 75.72
C THR A 816 -72.97 -56.28 74.94
N GLY A 817 -71.65 -56.49 74.78
CA GLY A 817 -71.09 -57.76 74.28
C GLY A 817 -71.28 -58.91 75.26
N VAL A 818 -71.11 -58.67 76.57
CA VAL A 818 -71.37 -59.66 77.63
C VAL A 818 -72.87 -59.95 77.79
N THR A 819 -73.78 -58.99 77.57
CA THR A 819 -75.24 -59.24 77.60
C THR A 819 -75.77 -60.02 76.39
N ASN A 820 -75.22 -59.85 75.19
CA ASN A 820 -75.63 -60.66 74.03
C ASN A 820 -75.09 -62.10 74.06
N ILE A 821 -73.90 -62.32 74.60
CA ILE A 821 -73.40 -63.68 74.88
C ILE A 821 -74.24 -64.36 75.97
N ASN A 822 -74.70 -63.62 77.00
CA ASN A 822 -75.56 -64.16 78.06
C ASN A 822 -76.99 -64.50 77.57
N ASN A 823 -77.55 -63.70 76.65
CA ASN A 823 -78.87 -63.97 76.06
C ASN A 823 -78.86 -65.08 75.00
N GLN A 824 -77.77 -65.25 74.24
CA GLN A 824 -77.61 -66.40 73.33
C GLN A 824 -77.31 -67.71 74.08
N LEU A 825 -76.62 -67.65 75.23
CA LEU A 825 -76.37 -68.82 76.09
C LEU A 825 -77.60 -69.22 76.93
N SER A 826 -78.47 -68.29 77.30
CA SER A 826 -79.73 -68.59 78.03
C SER A 826 -80.86 -69.12 77.11
N ALA A 827 -80.88 -68.77 75.83
CA ALA A 827 -81.80 -69.35 74.84
C ALA A 827 -81.40 -70.77 74.40
N LEU A 828 -80.10 -71.05 74.27
CA LEU A 828 -79.61 -72.41 74.01
C LEU A 828 -79.78 -73.34 75.24
N SER A 829 -79.73 -72.79 76.46
CA SER A 829 -79.95 -73.50 77.73
C SER A 829 -81.41 -73.89 78.01
N THR A 830 -82.39 -73.28 77.34
CA THR A 830 -83.84 -73.56 77.53
C THR A 830 -84.41 -74.47 76.44
N THR A 831 -83.77 -74.56 75.27
CA THR A 831 -84.15 -75.51 74.21
C THR A 831 -83.56 -76.92 74.43
N ILE A 832 -82.47 -77.07 75.17
CA ILE A 832 -81.82 -78.39 75.39
C ILE A 832 -82.36 -79.15 76.64
N ASN A 833 -83.06 -78.50 77.57
CA ASN A 833 -83.52 -79.13 78.83
C ASN A 833 -85.00 -79.61 78.87
N ASN A 834 -85.75 -79.51 77.76
CA ASN A 834 -87.13 -80.04 77.64
C ASN A 834 -87.24 -81.19 76.61
N ASN A 835 -86.41 -82.23 76.78
CA ASN A 835 -86.69 -83.66 76.52
C ASN A 835 -88.04 -84.01 75.83
N THR A 836 -88.16 -84.94 74.89
CA THR A 836 -87.42 -86.22 74.75
C THR A 836 -87.89 -86.97 73.48
N ILE A 837 -86.98 -87.61 72.74
CA ILE A 837 -87.32 -88.76 71.88
C ILE A 837 -87.44 -89.98 72.81
N ARG A 838 -88.66 -90.49 73.03
CA ARG A 838 -88.89 -91.72 73.83
C ARG A 838 -88.95 -92.92 72.88
N ALA A 839 -87.86 -93.69 72.81
CA ALA A 839 -87.85 -95.01 72.18
C ALA A 839 -88.37 -96.06 73.18
N GLN A 840 -89.47 -96.75 72.86
CA GLN A 840 -89.84 -98.00 73.51
C GLN A 840 -89.48 -99.17 72.58
N GLY A 841 -88.91 -100.24 73.14
CA GLY A 841 -88.26 -101.32 72.39
C GLY A 841 -89.07 -101.93 71.23
N ALA A 842 -88.35 -102.38 70.20
CA ALA A 842 -88.78 -103.09 68.98
C ALA A 842 -89.97 -102.56 68.14
N GLN A 843 -90.73 -101.53 68.57
CA GLN A 843 -92.07 -101.25 68.02
C GLN A 843 -92.38 -99.74 67.77
N GLY A 844 -91.43 -98.92 67.30
CA GLY A 844 -91.70 -97.56 66.74
C GLY A 844 -91.24 -96.34 67.57
N ILE A 845 -91.28 -95.13 66.98
CA ILE A 845 -90.79 -93.86 67.59
C ILE A 845 -91.97 -92.95 67.98
N ALA A 846 -91.97 -92.48 69.23
CA ALA A 846 -92.86 -91.42 69.73
C ALA A 846 -92.08 -90.13 70.00
N ALA A 847 -92.59 -88.99 69.52
CA ALA A 847 -92.03 -87.67 69.78
C ALA A 847 -93.09 -86.73 70.36
N ASP A 848 -92.80 -86.19 71.56
CA ASP A 848 -93.49 -85.05 72.16
C ASP A 848 -92.57 -83.82 72.07
N LEU A 849 -93.11 -82.71 71.59
CA LEU A 849 -92.37 -81.47 71.36
C LEU A 849 -93.03 -80.25 72.01
N ASN A 850 -94.04 -80.39 72.89
CA ASN A 850 -94.63 -79.23 73.60
C ASN A 850 -95.48 -79.53 74.88
N GLY A 851 -95.34 -80.68 75.56
CA GLY A 851 -96.15 -81.02 76.74
C GLY A 851 -95.52 -80.71 78.12
N THR A 852 -96.27 -80.04 79.01
CA THR A 852 -95.88 -79.65 80.37
C THR A 852 -95.85 -80.80 81.41
N GLY A 853 -95.60 -82.05 81.00
CA GLY A 853 -95.34 -83.18 81.91
C GLY A 853 -96.50 -84.09 82.31
N ASN A 854 -97.67 -84.05 81.66
CA ASN A 854 -98.76 -85.03 81.91
C ASN A 854 -99.33 -85.70 80.63
N ASP A 855 -98.68 -85.49 79.49
CA ASP A 855 -99.10 -85.99 78.18
C ASP A 855 -98.08 -87.03 77.65
N THR A 856 -98.46 -88.31 77.57
CA THR A 856 -97.57 -89.38 77.11
C THR A 856 -98.05 -89.96 75.77
N PRO A 857 -97.41 -89.64 74.62
CA PRO A 857 -97.71 -90.27 73.33
C PRO A 857 -97.37 -91.77 73.37
N LYS A 858 -98.22 -92.59 72.74
CA LYS A 858 -98.17 -94.06 72.85
C LYS A 858 -98.19 -94.73 71.48
N VAL A 859 -97.09 -95.37 71.09
CA VAL A 859 -97.10 -96.38 70.01
C VAL A 859 -97.60 -97.68 70.62
N THR A 860 -98.71 -98.20 70.12
CA THR A 860 -99.46 -99.25 70.84
C THR A 860 -99.19 -100.65 70.26
N ALA A 861 -98.91 -100.82 68.95
CA ALA A 861 -98.54 -102.13 68.40
C ALA A 861 -97.87 -102.18 67.00
N GLY A 862 -97.94 -101.14 66.17
CA GLY A 862 -97.49 -101.19 64.76
C GLY A 862 -96.00 -100.90 64.56
N SER A 863 -95.26 -101.83 63.94
CA SER A 863 -93.83 -101.68 63.63
C SER A 863 -93.57 -100.61 62.54
N ASN A 864 -92.45 -99.88 62.62
CA ASN A 864 -92.09 -98.77 61.72
C ASN A 864 -93.13 -97.63 61.61
N SER A 865 -93.93 -97.40 62.66
CA SER A 865 -94.83 -96.25 62.74
C SER A 865 -94.19 -95.08 63.51
N VAL A 866 -94.64 -93.87 63.21
CA VAL A 866 -94.24 -92.64 63.92
C VAL A 866 -95.49 -91.97 64.47
N ALA A 867 -95.59 -91.83 65.79
CA ALA A 867 -96.65 -91.07 66.45
C ALA A 867 -96.11 -89.69 66.85
N ILE A 868 -96.63 -88.62 66.22
CA ILE A 868 -96.15 -87.25 66.38
C ILE A 868 -97.21 -86.43 67.12
N GLY A 869 -96.85 -85.91 68.31
CA GLY A 869 -97.70 -85.06 69.16
C GLY A 869 -98.44 -85.82 70.29
N ALA A 870 -98.88 -85.08 71.31
CA ALA A 870 -99.60 -85.61 72.48
C ALA A 870 -100.87 -86.40 72.08
N ASN A 871 -101.12 -87.52 72.75
CA ASN A 871 -102.25 -88.43 72.54
C ASN A 871 -102.38 -89.02 71.12
N SER A 872 -101.36 -88.85 70.26
CA SER A 872 -101.32 -89.53 68.96
C SER A 872 -101.10 -91.03 69.17
N ASN A 873 -101.89 -91.84 68.47
CA ASN A 873 -101.79 -93.30 68.49
C ASN A 873 -101.81 -93.84 67.04
N ASP A 874 -101.09 -94.93 66.80
CA ASP A 874 -100.88 -95.56 65.48
C ASP A 874 -102.05 -96.43 65.02
N GLY A 875 -103.11 -96.52 65.82
CA GLY A 875 -104.27 -97.39 65.63
C GLY A 875 -103.90 -98.88 65.61
N GLY A 876 -102.67 -99.23 66.00
CA GLY A 876 -102.09 -100.57 65.82
C GLY A 876 -101.63 -100.89 64.38
N ARG A 877 -101.42 -99.90 63.51
CA ARG A 877 -100.98 -100.10 62.10
C ARG A 877 -99.47 -99.85 61.93
N SER A 878 -98.80 -100.71 61.17
CA SER A 878 -97.38 -100.58 60.80
C SER A 878 -97.17 -99.65 59.58
N ASN A 879 -95.98 -99.03 59.47
CA ASN A 879 -95.57 -98.12 58.37
C ASN A 879 -96.46 -96.88 58.16
N VAL A 880 -96.94 -96.26 59.23
CA VAL A 880 -97.74 -95.02 59.16
C VAL A 880 -97.08 -93.89 59.91
N VAL A 881 -97.27 -92.66 59.43
CA VAL A 881 -97.06 -91.45 60.22
C VAL A 881 -98.41 -91.03 60.78
N SER A 882 -98.60 -91.19 62.09
CA SER A 882 -99.80 -90.75 62.80
C SER A 882 -99.56 -89.38 63.43
N VAL A 883 -100.32 -88.39 62.99
CA VAL A 883 -100.35 -87.04 63.57
C VAL A 883 -101.55 -86.84 64.51
N GLY A 884 -102.14 -87.91 65.02
CA GLY A 884 -103.35 -87.86 65.86
C GLY A 884 -103.84 -89.21 66.38
N SER A 885 -105.06 -89.25 66.90
CA SER A 885 -105.82 -90.45 67.23
C SER A 885 -107.18 -90.42 66.52
N ASP A 886 -107.92 -91.51 66.65
CA ASP A 886 -109.34 -91.61 66.30
C ASP A 886 -110.24 -90.60 67.02
N THR A 887 -109.80 -90.05 68.15
CA THR A 887 -110.50 -88.99 68.90
C THR A 887 -109.88 -87.60 68.75
N GLN A 888 -108.73 -87.46 68.06
CA GLN A 888 -108.03 -86.18 67.89
C GLN A 888 -107.11 -86.15 66.65
N GLN A 889 -107.55 -85.54 65.53
CA GLN A 889 -106.80 -85.45 64.26
C GLN A 889 -106.13 -84.08 64.08
N ARG A 890 -105.12 -83.97 63.20
CA ARG A 890 -104.38 -82.72 62.93
C ARG A 890 -104.28 -82.39 61.43
N GLN A 891 -104.29 -81.10 61.10
CA GLN A 891 -104.13 -80.61 59.72
C GLN A 891 -102.67 -80.66 59.26
N ILE A 892 -102.46 -80.80 57.95
CA ILE A 892 -101.14 -80.70 57.30
C ILE A 892 -101.21 -79.55 56.28
N THR A 893 -100.44 -78.48 56.49
CA THR A 893 -100.43 -77.27 55.64
C THR A 893 -99.17 -77.21 54.77
N ASN A 894 -99.18 -76.40 53.71
CA ASN A 894 -98.08 -76.23 52.73
C ASN A 894 -97.74 -77.47 51.89
N VAL A 895 -98.73 -78.30 51.59
CA VAL A 895 -98.58 -79.48 50.72
C VAL A 895 -98.72 -79.06 49.24
N ALA A 896 -97.64 -79.17 48.47
CA ALA A 896 -97.66 -78.96 47.01
C ALA A 896 -98.56 -79.99 46.32
N ALA A 897 -99.01 -79.72 45.09
CA ALA A 897 -99.84 -80.68 44.35
C ALA A 897 -99.04 -81.97 44.07
N GLY A 898 -99.59 -83.12 44.46
CA GLY A 898 -98.94 -84.42 44.27
C GLY A 898 -98.79 -84.78 42.79
N THR A 899 -97.61 -85.28 42.42
CA THR A 899 -97.28 -85.73 41.06
C THR A 899 -97.03 -87.24 40.96
N GLN A 900 -96.89 -87.94 42.11
CA GLN A 900 -96.75 -89.39 42.21
C GLN A 900 -97.88 -90.04 43.02
N GLY A 901 -98.10 -91.35 42.83
CA GLY A 901 -99.20 -92.09 43.47
C GLY A 901 -99.14 -92.21 45.01
N THR A 902 -98.02 -91.87 45.63
CA THR A 902 -97.82 -91.85 47.09
C THR A 902 -97.91 -90.46 47.70
N ASP A 903 -98.07 -89.42 46.87
CA ASP A 903 -98.11 -88.05 47.35
C ASP A 903 -99.46 -87.75 48.03
N ALA A 904 -99.43 -86.90 49.06
CA ALA A 904 -100.65 -86.39 49.65
C ALA A 904 -101.38 -85.47 48.66
N VAL A 905 -102.64 -85.80 48.35
CA VAL A 905 -103.52 -84.97 47.51
C VAL A 905 -103.89 -83.71 48.29
N ASN A 906 -103.63 -82.53 47.73
CA ASN A 906 -104.05 -81.29 48.38
C ASN A 906 -105.50 -80.90 48.03
N VAL A 907 -106.07 -79.95 48.77
CA VAL A 907 -107.47 -79.52 48.59
C VAL A 907 -107.74 -78.96 47.18
N ASN A 908 -106.73 -78.38 46.52
CA ASN A 908 -106.88 -77.90 45.15
C ASN A 908 -107.07 -79.07 44.16
N GLN A 909 -106.33 -80.18 44.33
CA GLN A 909 -106.50 -81.40 43.54
C GLN A 909 -107.84 -82.10 43.86
N LEU A 910 -108.31 -82.04 45.11
CA LEU A 910 -109.61 -82.57 45.50
C LEU A 910 -110.78 -81.73 44.96
N ASN A 911 -110.66 -80.40 44.92
CA ASN A 911 -111.68 -79.53 44.34
C ASN A 911 -111.86 -79.76 42.84
N ALA A 912 -110.76 -80.10 42.14
CA ALA A 912 -110.83 -80.53 40.74
C ALA A 912 -111.63 -81.84 40.56
N VAL A 913 -111.50 -82.79 41.48
CA VAL A 913 -112.28 -84.06 41.49
C VAL A 913 -113.74 -83.83 41.93
N SER A 914 -113.95 -83.01 42.96
CA SER A 914 -115.26 -82.73 43.56
C SER A 914 -116.23 -82.08 42.56
N THR A 915 -115.72 -81.22 41.68
CA THR A 915 -116.54 -80.57 40.66
C THR A 915 -117.03 -81.57 39.61
N SER A 916 -116.18 -82.52 39.21
CA SER A 916 -116.56 -83.60 38.30
C SER A 916 -117.57 -84.58 38.92
N LEU A 917 -117.42 -84.94 40.20
CA LEU A 917 -118.26 -85.94 40.86
C LEU A 917 -119.64 -85.41 41.31
N SER A 918 -119.70 -84.16 41.79
CA SER A 918 -120.94 -83.47 42.15
C SER A 918 -121.95 -83.45 40.99
N THR A 919 -121.44 -83.32 39.77
CA THR A 919 -122.25 -83.31 38.54
C THR A 919 -122.86 -84.71 38.26
N SER A 920 -122.27 -85.80 38.75
CA SER A 920 -122.73 -87.18 38.49
C SER A 920 -123.70 -87.76 39.55
N MET A 921 -123.55 -87.46 40.84
CA MET A 921 -124.22 -88.23 41.91
C MET A 921 -125.58 -87.67 42.38
N THR A 922 -125.83 -86.38 42.16
CA THR A 922 -127.19 -85.81 42.25
C THR A 922 -128.17 -86.56 41.32
N ASN A 923 -127.68 -87.15 40.23
CA ASN A 923 -128.49 -87.99 39.35
C ASN A 923 -128.83 -89.38 39.96
N LEU A 924 -128.05 -89.90 40.92
CA LEU A 924 -128.21 -91.26 41.49
C LEU A 924 -129.08 -91.27 42.76
N GLY A 925 -129.00 -90.24 43.59
CA GLY A 925 -129.71 -90.15 44.88
C GLY A 925 -131.24 -90.26 44.77
N ASN A 926 -131.82 -89.97 43.61
CA ASN A 926 -133.26 -90.06 43.41
C ASN A 926 -133.76 -91.50 43.12
N GLN A 927 -132.90 -92.48 42.82
CA GLN A 927 -133.32 -93.85 42.45
C GLN A 927 -133.48 -94.84 43.62
N ILE A 928 -132.64 -94.82 44.67
CA ILE A 928 -132.53 -95.97 45.61
C ILE A 928 -133.50 -95.91 46.81
N SER A 929 -134.01 -94.75 47.20
CA SER A 929 -135.04 -94.68 48.25
C SER A 929 -136.31 -95.49 47.93
N GLN A 930 -136.54 -95.87 46.67
CA GLN A 930 -137.62 -96.78 46.27
C GLN A 930 -137.35 -98.27 46.63
N THR A 931 -136.09 -98.71 46.71
CA THR A 931 -135.75 -100.13 47.00
C THR A 931 -135.90 -100.49 48.48
N GLN A 932 -135.79 -99.52 49.38
CA GLN A 932 -135.87 -99.71 50.84
C GLN A 932 -137.22 -100.29 51.32
N GLN A 933 -138.30 -100.20 50.55
CA GLN A 933 -139.60 -100.77 50.90
C GLN A 933 -139.74 -102.28 50.62
N GLN A 934 -138.89 -102.89 49.77
CA GLN A 934 -138.98 -104.32 49.45
C GLN A 934 -138.36 -105.25 50.52
N ILE A 935 -137.48 -104.71 51.37
CA ILE A 935 -136.77 -105.47 52.43
C ILE A 935 -137.71 -105.96 53.55
N GLN A 936 -138.88 -105.37 53.81
CA GLN A 936 -139.70 -105.73 54.99
C GLN A 936 -140.62 -106.96 54.80
N GLN A 937 -141.03 -107.29 53.56
CA GLN A 937 -141.95 -108.43 53.32
C GLN A 937 -141.26 -109.79 53.38
N THR A 938 -139.97 -109.87 53.03
CA THR A 938 -139.24 -111.13 52.99
C THR A 938 -138.99 -111.72 54.38
N ASP A 939 -138.80 -110.87 55.40
CA ASP A 939 -138.53 -111.32 56.78
C ASP A 939 -139.70 -112.11 57.41
N GLN A 940 -140.94 -111.79 57.02
CA GLN A 940 -142.11 -112.47 57.57
C GLN A 940 -142.27 -113.91 57.04
N MET A 941 -141.92 -114.14 55.77
CA MET A 941 -142.00 -115.48 55.15
C MET A 941 -141.00 -116.47 55.73
N ALA A 942 -139.82 -116.00 56.13
CA ALA A 942 -138.79 -116.84 56.72
C ALA A 942 -139.23 -117.45 58.07
N ARG A 943 -140.04 -116.73 58.85
CA ARG A 943 -140.48 -117.18 60.17
C ARG A 943 -141.49 -118.32 60.11
N GLU A 944 -142.37 -118.34 59.10
CA GLU A 944 -143.37 -119.41 58.88
C GLU A 944 -142.71 -120.75 58.50
N GLY A 945 -141.64 -120.75 57.70
CA GLY A 945 -140.93 -121.98 57.30
C GLY A 945 -140.21 -122.70 58.45
N ILE A 946 -139.72 -121.93 59.44
CA ILE A 946 -139.01 -122.48 60.61
C ILE A 946 -139.98 -123.26 61.50
N ALA A 947 -141.20 -122.74 61.70
CA ALA A 947 -142.21 -123.43 62.49
C ALA A 947 -142.58 -124.79 61.85
N ALA A 948 -142.78 -124.84 60.53
CA ALA A 948 -143.11 -126.07 59.79
C ALA A 948 -142.04 -127.17 59.92
N THR A 949 -140.76 -126.81 59.91
CA THR A 949 -139.65 -127.77 60.02
C THR A 949 -139.52 -128.32 61.44
N ALA A 950 -139.75 -127.49 62.46
CA ALA A 950 -139.74 -127.94 63.84
C ALA A 950 -140.85 -128.96 64.12
N ALA A 951 -142.00 -128.84 63.45
CA ALA A 951 -143.06 -129.83 63.53
C ALA A 951 -142.62 -131.18 62.91
N ILE A 952 -141.85 -131.20 61.82
CA ILE A 952 -141.34 -132.44 61.20
C ILE A 952 -140.39 -133.19 62.15
N ALA A 953 -139.56 -132.46 62.90
CA ALA A 953 -138.55 -133.06 63.78
C ALA A 953 -139.13 -133.82 64.99
N SER A 954 -140.41 -133.61 65.32
CA SER A 954 -141.07 -134.27 66.45
C SER A 954 -141.78 -135.57 66.09
N ILE A 955 -141.60 -136.06 64.86
CA ILE A 955 -142.25 -137.27 64.34
C ILE A 955 -141.57 -138.55 64.87
N PRO A 956 -142.30 -139.49 65.53
CA PRO A 956 -141.73 -140.71 66.11
C PRO A 956 -141.11 -141.67 65.09
N HIS A 957 -140.10 -142.41 65.53
CA HIS A 957 -139.27 -143.28 64.70
C HIS A 957 -139.76 -144.74 64.65
N MET A 958 -139.56 -145.36 63.49
CA MET A 958 -139.90 -146.76 63.20
C MET A 958 -139.11 -147.76 64.04
N ASP A 959 -139.81 -148.58 64.85
CA ASP A 959 -139.21 -149.68 65.60
C ASP A 959 -138.44 -150.62 64.68
N ARG A 960 -137.37 -151.18 65.23
CA ARG A 960 -136.39 -151.93 64.45
C ARG A 960 -137.01 -153.09 63.66
N ASP A 961 -138.14 -153.64 64.05
CA ASP A 961 -138.75 -154.77 63.35
C ASP A 961 -139.82 -154.35 62.32
N SER A 962 -140.11 -153.05 62.21
CA SER A 962 -141.00 -152.50 61.19
C SER A 962 -140.21 -152.11 59.93
N ASN A 963 -140.80 -152.40 58.76
CA ASN A 963 -140.28 -151.97 57.46
C ASN A 963 -140.92 -150.66 56.97
N PHE A 964 -141.98 -150.19 57.63
CA PHE A 964 -142.64 -148.90 57.37
C PHE A 964 -143.19 -148.30 58.69
N ALA A 965 -143.16 -146.97 58.86
CA ALA A 965 -143.80 -146.23 59.96
C ALA A 965 -144.31 -144.87 59.50
N MET A 966 -145.30 -144.32 60.20
CA MET A 966 -145.78 -142.96 59.96
C MET A 966 -146.10 -142.26 61.28
N GLY A 967 -145.73 -140.98 61.43
CA GLY A 967 -145.98 -140.20 62.64
C GLY A 967 -146.29 -138.72 62.38
N LEU A 968 -146.73 -138.04 63.44
CA LEU A 968 -147.20 -136.65 63.44
C LEU A 968 -146.41 -135.84 64.47
N GLY A 969 -146.05 -134.60 64.14
CA GLY A 969 -145.31 -133.70 65.01
C GLY A 969 -145.85 -132.26 64.95
N THR A 970 -145.64 -131.46 65.99
CA THR A 970 -146.20 -130.09 66.12
C THR A 970 -145.16 -129.15 66.74
N ALA A 971 -145.14 -127.87 66.35
CA ALA A 971 -144.19 -126.88 66.88
C ALA A 971 -144.70 -125.42 66.79
N THR A 972 -144.04 -124.48 67.47
CA THR A 972 -144.30 -123.03 67.37
C THR A 972 -142.99 -122.26 67.35
N PHE A 973 -142.85 -121.25 66.47
CA PHE A 973 -141.68 -120.38 66.44
C PHE A 973 -142.03 -118.94 66.04
N GLY A 974 -141.63 -117.98 66.87
CA GLY A 974 -141.79 -116.55 66.56
C GLY A 974 -143.24 -116.08 66.34
N GLY A 975 -144.21 -116.70 67.03
CA GLY A 975 -145.64 -116.37 66.90
C GLY A 975 -146.37 -117.15 65.80
N GLN A 976 -145.65 -117.78 64.88
CA GLN A 976 -146.18 -118.66 63.84
C GLN A 976 -146.22 -120.13 64.35
N LYS A 977 -147.33 -120.87 64.14
CA LYS A 977 -147.59 -122.24 64.66
C LYS A 977 -147.58 -123.27 63.53
N ALA A 978 -147.17 -124.52 63.81
CA ALA A 978 -147.03 -125.54 62.77
C ALA A 978 -147.32 -126.99 63.17
N ILE A 979 -147.71 -127.81 62.18
CA ILE A 979 -148.01 -129.26 62.25
C ILE A 979 -147.29 -130.00 61.11
N ALA A 980 -146.86 -131.24 61.32
CA ALA A 980 -146.23 -132.08 60.30
C ALA A 980 -146.61 -133.57 60.38
N VAL A 981 -146.54 -134.25 59.23
CA VAL A 981 -146.83 -135.68 59.00
C VAL A 981 -145.60 -136.33 58.35
N GLY A 982 -145.22 -137.54 58.72
CA GLY A 982 -144.00 -138.18 58.22
C GLY A 982 -144.07 -139.68 58.13
N MET A 983 -143.87 -140.20 56.91
CA MET A 983 -143.91 -141.59 56.47
C MET A 983 -142.48 -142.10 56.26
N GLN A 984 -142.17 -143.31 56.66
CA GLN A 984 -140.81 -143.85 56.69
C GLN A 984 -140.85 -145.32 56.26
N ALA A 985 -139.85 -145.77 55.51
CA ALA A 985 -139.76 -147.09 54.90
C ALA A 985 -138.30 -147.59 54.89
N ARG A 986 -138.01 -148.87 55.19
CA ARG A 986 -136.65 -149.44 55.11
C ARG A 986 -136.42 -150.14 53.75
N ILE A 987 -135.30 -149.84 53.08
CA ILE A 987 -134.91 -150.37 51.76
C ILE A 987 -133.92 -151.54 51.90
N THR A 988 -132.92 -151.39 52.76
CA THR A 988 -131.99 -152.48 53.14
C THR A 988 -131.78 -152.43 54.65
N GLU A 989 -131.17 -153.44 55.28
CA GLU A 989 -130.98 -153.47 56.74
C GLU A 989 -130.39 -152.16 57.30
N ASN A 990 -129.41 -151.61 56.56
CA ASN A 990 -128.73 -150.36 56.83
C ASN A 990 -129.47 -149.16 56.22
N LEU A 991 -130.20 -149.34 55.12
CA LEU A 991 -130.83 -148.25 54.38
C LEU A 991 -132.29 -148.02 54.82
N LYS A 992 -132.54 -147.02 55.66
CA LYS A 992 -133.90 -146.46 55.91
C LYS A 992 -134.14 -145.26 54.99
N ALA A 993 -135.38 -145.12 54.51
CA ALA A 993 -135.94 -143.98 53.80
C ALA A 993 -137.07 -143.35 54.62
N THR A 994 -137.23 -142.04 54.53
CA THR A 994 -138.19 -141.21 55.28
C THR A 994 -138.73 -140.13 54.35
N LEU A 995 -139.96 -139.68 54.57
CA LEU A 995 -140.69 -138.67 53.81
C LEU A 995 -141.62 -137.91 54.75
N ASN A 996 -141.41 -136.62 54.92
CA ASN A 996 -142.09 -135.77 55.89
C ASN A 996 -142.72 -134.55 55.22
N GLY A 997 -143.74 -133.94 55.82
CA GLY A 997 -144.38 -132.71 55.37
C GLY A 997 -144.90 -131.88 56.55
N GLY A 998 -144.49 -130.63 56.67
CA GLY A 998 -144.86 -129.66 57.70
C GLY A 998 -145.53 -128.39 57.13
N PHE A 999 -146.41 -127.78 57.92
CA PHE A 999 -147.29 -126.68 57.51
C PHE A 999 -147.36 -125.58 58.58
N SER A 1000 -147.17 -124.30 58.20
CA SER A 1000 -147.38 -123.10 59.05
C SER A 1000 -147.81 -121.92 58.19
N GLY A 1001 -148.98 -121.32 58.48
CA GLY A 1001 -149.54 -120.25 57.65
C GLY A 1001 -149.69 -120.68 56.19
N ASN A 1002 -149.06 -119.93 55.27
CA ASN A 1002 -149.09 -120.20 53.84
C ASN A 1002 -147.82 -120.91 53.30
N GLN A 1003 -146.88 -121.27 54.19
CA GLN A 1003 -145.67 -122.01 53.85
C GLN A 1003 -145.88 -123.52 54.04
N ARG A 1004 -145.39 -124.32 53.09
CA ARG A 1004 -145.42 -125.79 53.10
C ARG A 1004 -144.00 -126.31 52.96
N VAL A 1005 -143.59 -127.22 53.83
CA VAL A 1005 -142.25 -127.81 53.86
C VAL A 1005 -142.39 -129.31 53.70
N VAL A 1006 -141.65 -129.93 52.78
CA VAL A 1006 -141.69 -131.37 52.51
C VAL A 1006 -140.25 -131.90 52.45
N GLY A 1007 -139.94 -132.99 53.15
CA GLY A 1007 -138.57 -133.48 53.29
C GLY A 1007 -138.48 -134.99 53.21
N ALA A 1008 -137.76 -135.51 52.21
CA ALA A 1008 -137.40 -136.92 52.10
C ALA A 1008 -135.96 -137.13 52.55
N GLY A 1009 -135.68 -138.20 53.29
CA GLY A 1009 -134.36 -138.44 53.87
C GLY A 1009 -134.05 -139.92 53.94
N MET A 1010 -132.77 -140.27 53.81
CA MET A 1010 -132.32 -141.65 53.88
C MET A 1010 -131.12 -141.77 54.81
N LEU A 1011 -131.02 -142.88 55.52
CA LEU A 1011 -129.95 -143.20 56.47
C LEU A 1011 -129.36 -144.53 56.05
N TYR A 1012 -128.04 -144.59 55.93
CA TYR A 1012 -127.32 -145.86 55.95
C TYR A 1012 -126.74 -146.07 57.35
N GLN A 1013 -126.92 -147.25 57.92
CA GLN A 1013 -126.40 -147.60 59.24
C GLN A 1013 -125.28 -148.61 59.13
N TRP A 1014 -124.46 -148.60 60.13
CA TRP A 1014 -123.44 -149.60 60.32
C TRP A 1014 -123.88 -150.38 61.54
N LYS A 1015 -123.61 -151.67 61.54
CA LYS A 1015 -123.76 -152.49 62.73
C LYS A 1015 -122.72 -152.10 63.76
#